data_AF-A0A254S6R7-F1
#
_entry.id   AF-A0A254S6R7-F1
#
_cell.length_a   1.000
_cell.length_b   1.000
_cell.length_c   1.000
_cell.angle_alpha   90.00
_cell.angle_beta   90.00
_cell.angle_gamma   90.00
#
_symmetry.space_group_name_H-M   'P 1'
#
loop_
_entity.id
_entity.type
_entity.pdbx_description
1 polymer ?
#
loop_
_entity_poly.entity_id
_entity_poly.type
_entity_poly.pdbx_seq_one_letter_code
_entity_poly.pdbx_strand_id
1 'polypeptide(L)'
;MVKIRGLDMYGVYARGSFFTLIAAVAMLFLVACSGESTNGFAWDVDCSNVDLKDDFIYIKSAGKSVVLGTALKSAKSNERPEMEVAFDYSFLLGKSEITCKEFNDLMGGKKGHLTLDCDNESLPAANVTYYDAVLFANAKSKKNGIDSAYSYSSAQFDKNGHCVLLEGFKFKPEVDAFRLPTEAEWVFASGLSFDSTNSWNSSNSDFATHEVCLKKDKKGFCDLSGNVAEWVNDWLGNFQDTVISNYMGALNGGNFDERVIKGGSFRSDPSTINLYSRGDVYTVTSASYSDYLGFRLAYGKIAKPVWLDASGEAISSNILVLPNRKMLSSLLGTNRLKLAFRNDVSGNLVYVDLSKISPVAVEIKDSLEVYHPDISPDGKHVAFCTGLEGIAGKSTVYVRDLNEVGTNLVKLDVKSAAIPRWRVLENGDTVIVYVTDAGNNKEKSDFFSQSTWQVPFSKGAFGKPVKLFDGAYHGGISNDEKLSVSGARLLRARVAKNKSTVTSKAVDTVWFNSDQACNASLNRNSKQTLFLDFAGKTGTEFVGKNYQVHERLLVADEQGKLRTSVAAPKGYTFDHSEWVLNEDNFAVVTLTNFDGAHQKIALVNIKTGSITNLVEGDELWHPCFWTPFDKTTSETSWSEDSVGVYLSAENLSASELSRKMLAFWTFKDSIELIGLGNSRMRSGFNPLDMSVPSLNFSGIPCDMHCIHYLFKNYVSNQCPKLKYVVVSLDFDMWFNYDGHTDVDRNMSGSLGFEYDVNHEFYPEGVDSSFVNLVKLNSPVDAEEFVARKGWFESMEKRGWTDENGVAEIDIDSTWSTCLVDKDYAECVIDNRSEICRSTYHLENCMPDSNVNMCLAYHPFNECLSDFFSNYEKLKDLVRLAKMQNITVVGVTFPVSPYYKKTGSYSRHGMLRSHAEKLIEEMRRMEDENSNFIFMDENKMGDHDYPSSMAHDYDHLNKFGAEKFSARLDSLIKSLRKSK
;
A
#
# COMPACT_ATOMS: atom_id res chain seq x y z
N MET A 1 16.47 -54.48 -35.40
CA MET A 1 16.50 -55.70 -36.24
C MET A 1 15.81 -55.40 -37.57
N VAL A 2 16.47 -55.71 -38.70
CA VAL A 2 15.95 -56.32 -39.95
C VAL A 2 14.53 -56.00 -40.51
N LYS A 3 14.47 -55.76 -41.84
CA LYS A 3 13.32 -55.65 -42.81
C LYS A 3 12.52 -54.33 -42.76
N ILE A 4 12.34 -53.53 -43.82
CA ILE A 4 12.38 -53.63 -45.31
C ILE A 4 11.16 -54.29 -46.00
N ARG A 5 10.40 -53.45 -46.73
CA ARG A 5 9.69 -53.61 -48.06
C ARG A 5 8.68 -52.45 -48.21
N GLY A 6 8.47 -51.72 -49.32
CA GLY A 6 9.10 -51.55 -50.66
C GLY A 6 8.48 -50.27 -51.30
N LEU A 7 9.20 -49.48 -52.14
CA LEU A 7 9.10 -49.43 -53.63
C LEU A 7 7.66 -49.23 -54.17
N ASP A 8 7.29 -48.33 -55.09
CA ASP A 8 7.94 -47.31 -55.95
C ASP A 8 6.83 -46.31 -56.44
N MET A 9 6.99 -45.18 -57.15
CA MET A 9 8.08 -44.40 -57.79
C MET A 9 7.60 -42.91 -57.90
N TYR A 10 8.40 -41.85 -58.12
CA TYR A 10 8.92 -41.36 -59.42
C TYR A 10 9.75 -40.06 -59.21
N GLY A 11 10.71 -39.79 -60.11
CA GLY A 11 11.02 -38.39 -60.54
C GLY A 11 12.03 -37.56 -59.74
N VAL A 12 13.33 -37.82 -59.92
CA VAL A 12 14.43 -36.93 -59.51
C VAL A 12 14.65 -35.83 -60.56
N TYR A 13 14.90 -34.57 -60.16
CA TYR A 13 16.08 -33.77 -60.58
C TYR A 13 16.22 -32.49 -59.71
N ALA A 14 17.42 -31.90 -59.71
CA ALA A 14 17.93 -31.14 -58.56
C ALA A 14 18.56 -29.79 -58.91
N ARG A 15 18.68 -28.94 -57.87
CA ARG A 15 19.63 -27.80 -57.69
C ARG A 15 19.60 -26.63 -58.68
N GLY A 16 19.70 -25.42 -58.13
CA GLY A 16 20.34 -24.29 -58.82
C GLY A 16 19.79 -22.91 -58.48
N SER A 17 20.39 -22.21 -57.53
CA SER A 17 20.23 -20.75 -57.38
C SER A 17 21.15 -20.03 -58.38
N PHE A 18 20.68 -18.95 -59.03
CA PHE A 18 21.37 -17.64 -59.15
C PHE A 18 20.68 -16.66 -60.16
N PHE A 19 20.39 -15.44 -59.67
CA PHE A 19 20.54 -14.11 -60.31
C PHE A 19 19.86 -13.69 -61.65
N THR A 20 19.23 -12.50 -61.55
CA THR A 20 19.27 -11.29 -62.44
C THR A 20 18.25 -10.96 -63.55
N LEU A 21 17.88 -9.65 -63.52
CA LEU A 21 17.36 -8.70 -64.53
C LEU A 21 16.01 -9.05 -65.23
N ILE A 22 14.93 -8.26 -65.15
CA ILE A 22 14.67 -6.80 -65.37
C ILE A 22 14.46 -6.43 -66.86
N ALA A 23 13.40 -5.64 -67.08
CA ALA A 23 13.00 -4.91 -68.29
C ALA A 23 12.39 -5.76 -69.44
N ALA A 24 11.38 -5.31 -70.18
CA ALA A 24 10.69 -4.01 -70.18
C ALA A 24 9.22 -4.12 -70.63
N VAL A 25 8.35 -3.26 -70.09
CA VAL A 25 7.40 -2.47 -70.91
C VAL A 25 7.41 -1.05 -70.38
N ALA A 26 7.80 -0.10 -71.22
CA ALA A 26 7.73 1.33 -70.95
C ALA A 26 7.27 2.06 -72.22
N MET A 27 6.24 2.88 -72.10
CA MET A 27 5.75 3.93 -73.03
C MET A 27 4.40 4.41 -72.43
N LEU A 28 4.05 5.69 -72.32
CA LEU A 28 4.64 6.96 -72.74
C LEU A 28 4.24 8.05 -71.72
N PHE A 29 5.10 9.04 -71.46
CA PHE A 29 4.83 10.48 -71.60
C PHE A 29 5.99 11.31 -71.00
N LEU A 30 6.44 12.33 -71.73
CA LEU A 30 7.51 13.28 -71.38
C LEU A 30 7.05 14.73 -71.64
N VAL A 31 7.82 15.68 -71.07
CA VAL A 31 7.82 17.16 -71.22
C VAL A 31 6.83 17.93 -70.31
N ALA A 32 7.19 19.02 -69.61
CA ALA A 32 8.46 19.49 -69.02
C ALA A 32 8.22 20.74 -68.13
N CYS A 33 9.01 20.93 -67.06
CA CYS A 33 9.19 22.18 -66.26
C CYS A 33 7.94 22.71 -65.50
N SER A 34 8.01 23.41 -64.36
CA SER A 34 9.10 23.90 -63.49
C SER A 34 8.52 24.31 -62.13
N GLY A 35 9.29 24.28 -61.02
CA GLY A 35 8.93 25.02 -59.79
C GLY A 35 9.37 24.41 -58.46
N GLU A 36 10.52 24.87 -57.97
CA GLU A 36 10.97 25.09 -56.57
C GLU A 36 10.65 24.14 -55.39
N SER A 37 11.47 24.29 -54.36
CA SER A 37 11.65 23.41 -53.21
C SER A 37 10.71 23.70 -52.03
N THR A 38 10.44 22.68 -51.21
CA THR A 38 10.66 22.75 -49.74
C THR A 38 10.63 21.36 -49.11
N ASN A 39 11.35 21.19 -47.99
CA ASN A 39 11.53 19.89 -47.33
C ASN A 39 10.25 19.42 -46.61
N GLY A 40 9.79 18.22 -46.91
CA GLY A 40 8.85 17.46 -46.08
C GLY A 40 9.51 16.17 -45.59
N PHE A 41 9.74 16.04 -44.29
CA PHE A 41 10.19 14.76 -43.71
C PHE A 41 9.04 13.75 -43.82
N ALA A 42 9.35 12.56 -44.36
CA ALA A 42 8.38 11.47 -44.42
C ALA A 42 8.14 10.90 -43.01
N TRP A 43 6.87 10.86 -42.62
CA TRP A 43 6.41 10.11 -41.46
C TRP A 43 6.25 8.65 -41.88
N ASP A 44 7.04 7.76 -41.29
CA ASP A 44 6.90 6.32 -41.49
C ASP A 44 6.98 5.61 -40.14
N VAL A 45 5.85 5.64 -39.42
CA VAL A 45 5.56 4.84 -38.23
C VAL A 45 4.11 4.39 -38.35
N ASP A 46 3.93 3.13 -38.74
CA ASP A 46 2.63 2.44 -38.76
C ASP A 46 2.21 2.08 -37.33
N CYS A 47 1.33 2.87 -36.70
CA CYS A 47 0.72 2.59 -35.40
C CYS A 47 -0.59 3.38 -35.16
N SER A 48 -1.64 2.65 -34.76
CA SER A 48 -2.94 3.09 -34.21
C SER A 48 -3.97 3.75 -35.18
N ASN A 49 -5.26 3.40 -34.98
CA ASN A 49 -6.43 3.98 -35.66
C ASN A 49 -6.97 5.24 -34.97
N VAL A 50 -6.25 5.81 -34.00
CA VAL A 50 -6.69 6.94 -33.17
C VAL A 50 -5.99 8.21 -33.65
N ASP A 51 -6.74 9.24 -34.01
CA ASP A 51 -6.13 10.52 -34.39
C ASP A 51 -5.80 11.34 -33.13
N LEU A 52 -4.51 11.53 -32.88
CA LEU A 52 -3.95 12.15 -31.67
C LEU A 52 -3.11 13.41 -31.97
N LYS A 53 -3.06 13.85 -33.23
CA LYS A 53 -2.00 14.76 -33.74
C LYS A 53 -2.00 16.16 -33.14
N ASP A 54 -3.15 16.65 -32.66
CA ASP A 54 -3.29 18.02 -32.12
C ASP A 54 -3.18 18.07 -30.58
N ASP A 55 -3.46 16.94 -29.92
CA ASP A 55 -3.58 16.80 -28.45
C ASP A 55 -2.35 16.13 -27.79
N PHE A 56 -1.58 15.33 -28.54
CA PHE A 56 -0.43 14.58 -28.01
C PHE A 56 0.85 14.84 -28.80
N ILE A 57 1.98 14.82 -28.09
CA ILE A 57 3.33 14.97 -28.65
C ILE A 57 4.01 13.60 -28.65
N TYR A 58 4.53 13.18 -29.81
CA TYR A 58 5.30 11.95 -29.95
C TYR A 58 6.72 12.10 -29.38
N ILE A 59 7.05 11.30 -28.38
CA ILE A 59 8.34 11.30 -27.70
C ILE A 59 9.18 10.13 -28.20
N LYS A 60 10.22 10.48 -28.97
CA LYS A 60 11.23 9.53 -29.47
C LYS A 60 12.22 9.19 -28.35
N SER A 61 11.79 8.40 -27.37
CA SER A 61 12.59 7.90 -26.24
C SER A 61 13.33 6.60 -26.54
N ALA A 62 12.85 5.77 -27.48
CA ALA A 62 13.45 4.46 -27.76
C ALA A 62 14.97 4.54 -28.04
N GLY A 63 15.74 3.75 -27.29
CA GLY A 63 17.21 3.73 -27.35
C GLY A 63 17.89 4.87 -26.59
N LYS A 64 17.20 5.54 -25.67
CA LYS A 64 17.72 6.60 -24.79
C LYS A 64 17.42 6.30 -23.32
N SER A 65 17.98 7.11 -22.43
CA SER A 65 17.72 7.07 -21.00
C SER A 65 17.38 8.44 -20.42
N VAL A 66 16.87 8.43 -19.19
CA VAL A 66 16.68 9.59 -18.30
C VAL A 66 17.22 9.26 -16.92
N VAL A 67 17.60 10.27 -16.13
CA VAL A 67 17.93 10.10 -14.72
C VAL A 67 16.70 10.46 -13.88
N LEU A 68 16.31 9.56 -12.98
CA LEU A 68 15.36 9.82 -11.90
C LEU A 68 16.11 10.07 -10.59
N GLY A 69 15.51 10.84 -9.68
CA GLY A 69 16.13 11.21 -8.41
C GLY A 69 17.29 12.20 -8.54
N THR A 70 18.07 12.35 -7.47
CA THR A 70 19.21 13.28 -7.41
C THR A 70 20.33 12.83 -6.46
N ALA A 71 21.57 13.23 -6.76
CA ALA A 71 22.73 13.09 -5.87
C ALA A 71 22.81 14.20 -4.79
N LEU A 72 21.93 15.21 -4.84
CA LEU A 72 21.91 16.34 -3.89
C LEU A 72 21.61 15.86 -2.47
N LYS A 73 22.59 15.94 -1.56
CA LYS A 73 22.44 15.50 -0.16
C LYS A 73 21.33 16.20 0.65
N SER A 74 20.83 17.34 0.16
CA SER A 74 19.73 18.12 0.73
C SER A 74 18.34 17.62 0.32
N ALA A 75 18.22 16.82 -0.74
CA ALA A 75 16.93 16.30 -1.21
C ALA A 75 16.38 15.19 -0.28
N LYS A 76 15.06 14.95 -0.33
CA LYS A 76 14.37 13.98 0.54
C LYS A 76 14.94 12.57 0.35
N SER A 77 14.87 11.70 1.35
CA SER A 77 15.45 10.34 1.22
C SER A 77 14.84 9.49 0.10
N ASN A 78 13.56 9.68 -0.21
CA ASN A 78 12.83 9.03 -1.31
C ASN A 78 13.08 9.63 -2.70
N GLU A 79 13.83 10.73 -2.79
CA GLU A 79 14.25 11.39 -4.04
C GLU A 79 15.69 11.02 -4.43
N ARG A 80 16.30 10.06 -3.73
CA ARG A 80 17.72 9.68 -3.85
C ARG A 80 17.89 8.16 -3.84
N PRO A 81 18.99 7.62 -4.41
CA PRO A 81 20.02 8.28 -5.22
C PRO A 81 19.50 8.66 -6.63
N GLU A 82 20.41 9.05 -7.52
CA GLU A 82 20.16 9.04 -8.96
C GLU A 82 20.02 7.59 -9.45
N MET A 83 19.06 7.36 -10.35
CA MET A 83 18.81 6.06 -10.99
C MET A 83 18.61 6.29 -12.50
N GLU A 84 19.33 5.55 -13.34
CA GLU A 84 19.19 5.68 -14.79
C GLU A 84 18.04 4.77 -15.28
N VAL A 85 17.09 5.35 -16.02
CA VAL A 85 15.99 4.61 -16.66
C VAL A 85 16.15 4.63 -18.17
N ALA A 86 16.35 3.46 -18.78
CA ALA A 86 16.45 3.27 -20.22
C ALA A 86 15.09 2.90 -20.85
N PHE A 87 14.83 3.39 -22.07
CA PHE A 87 13.59 3.12 -22.81
C PHE A 87 13.87 2.25 -24.04
N ASP A 88 13.18 1.11 -24.17
CA ASP A 88 13.16 0.33 -25.43
C ASP A 88 11.98 0.71 -26.35
N TYR A 89 11.14 1.65 -25.93
CA TYR A 89 9.93 2.10 -26.62
C TYR A 89 9.85 3.64 -26.73
N SER A 90 8.96 4.10 -27.60
CA SER A 90 8.54 5.51 -27.75
C SER A 90 7.06 5.63 -27.39
N PHE A 91 6.65 6.76 -26.86
CA PHE A 91 5.28 7.00 -26.39
C PHE A 91 4.74 8.35 -26.88
N LEU A 92 3.44 8.57 -26.69
CA LEU A 92 2.78 9.85 -26.89
C LEU A 92 2.42 10.43 -25.51
N LEU A 93 2.68 11.72 -25.29
CA LEU A 93 2.31 12.42 -24.05
C LEU A 93 1.38 13.59 -24.36
N GLY A 94 0.35 13.76 -23.53
CA GLY A 94 -0.60 14.85 -23.61
C GLY A 94 0.10 16.21 -23.56
N LYS A 95 -0.27 17.07 -24.50
CA LYS A 95 0.33 18.38 -24.70
C LYS A 95 0.13 19.31 -23.50
N SER A 96 -1.02 19.27 -22.85
CA SER A 96 -1.38 19.99 -21.62
C SER A 96 -1.83 19.03 -20.52
N GLU A 97 -2.16 19.55 -19.33
CA GLU A 97 -3.07 18.87 -18.43
C GLU A 97 -4.43 18.62 -19.11
N ILE A 98 -5.20 17.66 -18.59
CA ILE A 98 -6.60 17.48 -18.97
C ILE A 98 -7.39 18.70 -18.50
N THR A 99 -8.21 19.30 -19.37
CA THR A 99 -9.07 20.44 -18.99
C THR A 99 -10.28 19.99 -18.17
N CYS A 100 -10.81 20.88 -17.34
CA CYS A 100 -12.08 20.62 -16.64
C CYS A 100 -13.20 20.30 -17.63
N LYS A 101 -13.25 20.98 -18.79
CA LYS A 101 -14.17 20.64 -19.87
C LYS A 101 -14.06 19.18 -20.30
N GLU A 102 -12.86 18.73 -20.68
CA GLU A 102 -12.65 17.35 -21.11
C GLU A 102 -13.09 16.35 -20.04
N PHE A 103 -12.76 16.63 -18.78
CA PHE A 103 -13.15 15.81 -17.63
C PHE A 103 -14.67 15.70 -17.53
N ASN A 104 -15.38 16.83 -17.45
CA ASN A 104 -16.83 16.87 -17.28
C ASN A 104 -17.59 16.36 -18.51
N ASP A 105 -17.13 16.65 -19.74
CA ASP A 105 -17.73 16.12 -20.98
C ASP A 105 -17.62 14.58 -21.07
N LEU A 106 -16.62 13.97 -20.40
CA LEU A 106 -16.41 12.51 -20.41
C LEU A 106 -16.99 11.79 -19.19
N MET A 107 -16.92 12.39 -18.01
CA MET A 107 -17.25 11.76 -16.71
C MET A 107 -18.57 12.27 -16.13
N GLY A 108 -18.87 13.55 -16.33
CA GLY A 108 -19.95 14.28 -15.68
C GLY A 108 -21.34 13.69 -15.93
N GLY A 109 -22.20 13.78 -14.91
CA GLY A 109 -23.62 13.36 -14.99
C GLY A 109 -23.87 11.84 -15.11
N LYS A 110 -22.82 11.01 -15.14
CA LYS A 110 -22.96 9.54 -15.09
C LYS A 110 -23.08 9.09 -13.63
N LYS A 111 -24.04 8.21 -13.34
CA LYS A 111 -24.32 7.75 -11.98
C LYS A 111 -23.06 7.15 -11.33
N GLY A 112 -22.59 7.75 -10.23
CA GLY A 112 -21.40 7.33 -9.50
C GLY A 112 -20.07 7.70 -10.17
N HIS A 113 -19.99 8.86 -10.82
CA HIS A 113 -18.74 9.44 -11.32
C HIS A 113 -18.65 10.91 -10.87
N LEU A 114 -17.44 11.37 -10.54
CA LEU A 114 -17.15 12.75 -10.16
C LEU A 114 -17.58 13.73 -11.27
N THR A 115 -18.09 14.90 -10.85
CA THR A 115 -18.27 16.08 -11.69
C THR A 115 -17.52 17.22 -11.01
N LEU A 116 -16.59 17.86 -11.71
CA LEU A 116 -15.79 18.95 -11.16
C LEU A 116 -16.59 20.26 -11.19
N ASP A 117 -16.53 21.01 -10.10
CA ASP A 117 -16.99 22.40 -10.04
C ASP A 117 -15.86 23.30 -10.54
N CYS A 118 -16.15 24.15 -11.54
CA CYS A 118 -15.12 24.86 -12.29
C CYS A 118 -15.62 26.24 -12.74
N ASP A 119 -14.91 27.29 -12.33
CA ASP A 119 -15.19 28.67 -12.74
C ASP A 119 -15.00 28.90 -14.25
N ASN A 120 -14.15 28.11 -14.90
CA ASN A 120 -13.86 28.20 -16.33
C ASN A 120 -13.53 26.82 -16.93
N GLU A 121 -14.16 26.50 -18.06
CA GLU A 121 -14.01 25.23 -18.80
C GLU A 121 -12.56 24.93 -19.26
N SER A 122 -11.75 25.97 -19.47
CA SER A 122 -10.35 25.88 -19.96
C SER A 122 -9.29 25.69 -18.86
N LEU A 123 -9.68 25.72 -17.58
CA LEU A 123 -8.78 25.42 -16.46
C LEU A 123 -8.38 23.93 -16.43
N PRO A 124 -7.25 23.56 -15.83
CA PRO A 124 -6.90 22.17 -15.60
C PRO A 124 -7.95 21.47 -14.71
N ALA A 125 -8.18 20.18 -14.98
CA ALA A 125 -8.98 19.29 -14.15
C ALA A 125 -8.21 18.94 -12.87
N ALA A 126 -8.34 19.82 -11.88
CA ALA A 126 -7.78 19.64 -10.54
C ALA A 126 -8.81 19.05 -9.56
N ASN A 127 -8.43 18.90 -8.29
CA ASN A 127 -9.27 18.33 -7.24
C ASN A 127 -9.76 16.91 -7.60
N VAL A 128 -8.86 16.07 -8.13
CA VAL A 128 -9.13 14.69 -8.53
C VAL A 128 -8.24 13.70 -7.78
N THR A 129 -8.78 12.53 -7.44
CA THR A 129 -7.94 11.43 -6.93
C THR A 129 -7.15 10.77 -8.07
N TYR A 130 -6.11 10.00 -7.71
CA TYR A 130 -5.44 9.11 -8.64
C TYR A 130 -6.45 8.16 -9.33
N TYR A 131 -7.43 7.66 -8.58
CA TYR A 131 -8.44 6.75 -9.13
C TYR A 131 -9.42 7.46 -10.08
N ASP A 132 -9.80 8.71 -9.83
CA ASP A 132 -10.61 9.52 -10.75
C ASP A 132 -9.88 9.69 -12.10
N ALA A 133 -8.59 10.00 -12.07
CA ALA A 133 -7.73 10.14 -13.25
C ALA A 133 -7.56 8.81 -14.02
N VAL A 134 -7.40 7.69 -13.29
CA VAL A 134 -7.40 6.33 -13.85
C VAL A 134 -8.73 5.98 -14.53
N LEU A 135 -9.87 6.31 -13.91
CA LEU A 135 -11.19 6.07 -14.47
C LEU A 135 -11.42 6.92 -15.73
N PHE A 136 -10.93 8.16 -15.75
CA PHE A 136 -10.92 9.02 -16.93
C PHE A 136 -10.08 8.43 -18.07
N ALA A 137 -8.85 7.95 -17.81
CA ALA A 137 -8.00 7.30 -18.82
C ALA A 137 -8.68 6.07 -19.45
N ASN A 138 -9.32 5.25 -18.62
CA ASN A 138 -10.13 4.12 -19.06
C ASN A 138 -11.36 4.55 -19.88
N ALA A 139 -12.03 5.65 -19.51
CA ALA A 139 -13.14 6.20 -20.26
C ALA A 139 -12.70 6.77 -21.61
N LYS A 140 -11.52 7.44 -21.69
CA LYS A 140 -10.96 7.98 -22.94
C LYS A 140 -10.55 6.85 -23.88
N SER A 141 -10.02 5.75 -23.34
CA SER A 141 -9.77 4.51 -24.08
C SER A 141 -11.05 3.90 -24.67
N LYS A 142 -12.08 3.67 -23.83
CA LYS A 142 -13.37 3.11 -24.28
C LYS A 142 -14.08 4.02 -25.31
N LYS A 143 -14.01 5.34 -25.16
CA LYS A 143 -14.55 6.33 -26.12
C LYS A 143 -13.90 6.22 -27.52
N ASN A 144 -12.64 5.79 -27.58
CA ASN A 144 -11.88 5.58 -28.82
C ASN A 144 -11.92 4.12 -29.33
N GLY A 145 -12.73 3.24 -28.72
CA GLY A 145 -12.92 1.87 -29.19
C GLY A 145 -11.73 0.93 -28.95
N ILE A 146 -10.81 1.29 -28.05
CA ILE A 146 -9.63 0.51 -27.66
C ILE A 146 -9.80 -0.07 -26.24
N ASP A 147 -8.96 -1.04 -25.89
CA ASP A 147 -8.95 -1.64 -24.54
C ASP A 147 -8.39 -0.66 -23.49
N SER A 148 -8.62 -0.97 -22.22
CA SER A 148 -8.27 -0.15 -21.06
C SER A 148 -6.90 -0.53 -20.46
N ALA A 149 -6.07 0.47 -20.16
CA ALA A 149 -4.82 0.31 -19.43
C ALA A 149 -5.01 -0.18 -17.98
N TYR A 150 -6.20 0.01 -17.39
CA TYR A 150 -6.47 -0.38 -16.01
C TYR A 150 -7.68 -1.31 -15.91
N SER A 151 -7.62 -2.31 -15.04
CA SER A 151 -8.78 -3.13 -14.66
C SER A 151 -8.95 -3.18 -13.15
N TYR A 152 -10.19 -3.34 -12.70
CA TYR A 152 -10.60 -3.42 -11.30
C TYR A 152 -11.89 -4.26 -11.21
N SER A 153 -12.16 -4.85 -10.05
CA SER A 153 -13.35 -5.66 -9.78
C SER A 153 -14.54 -4.84 -9.28
N SER A 154 -14.27 -3.78 -8.50
CA SER A 154 -15.27 -2.80 -8.05
C SER A 154 -14.61 -1.43 -7.79
N ALA A 155 -15.44 -0.41 -7.59
CA ALA A 155 -15.01 0.95 -7.27
C ALA A 155 -15.86 1.48 -6.09
N GLN A 156 -15.21 2.12 -5.13
CA GLN A 156 -15.85 2.80 -4.01
C GLN A 156 -15.66 4.31 -4.15
N PHE A 157 -16.68 5.07 -3.75
CA PHE A 157 -16.75 6.52 -3.91
C PHE A 157 -17.14 7.19 -2.60
N ASP A 158 -16.59 8.37 -2.33
CA ASP A 158 -16.94 9.18 -1.17
C ASP A 158 -18.30 9.90 -1.35
N LYS A 159 -18.67 10.71 -0.35
CA LYS A 159 -19.91 11.52 -0.37
C LYS A 159 -19.94 12.61 -1.46
N ASN A 160 -18.79 13.00 -2.00
CA ASN A 160 -18.64 14.03 -3.04
C ASN A 160 -18.57 13.42 -4.45
N GLY A 161 -18.35 12.12 -4.56
CA GLY A 161 -18.24 11.37 -5.82
C GLY A 161 -16.81 11.08 -6.27
N HIS A 162 -15.79 11.37 -5.45
CA HIS A 162 -14.40 10.97 -5.70
C HIS A 162 -14.25 9.46 -5.54
N CYS A 163 -13.54 8.81 -6.46
CA CYS A 163 -13.18 7.41 -6.29
C CYS A 163 -12.05 7.29 -5.25
N VAL A 164 -12.34 6.67 -4.12
CA VAL A 164 -11.38 6.50 -2.99
C VAL A 164 -10.76 5.10 -2.93
N LEU A 165 -11.32 4.12 -3.64
CA LEU A 165 -10.74 2.78 -3.75
C LEU A 165 -11.17 2.08 -5.05
N LEU A 166 -10.20 1.52 -5.79
CA LEU A 166 -10.43 0.53 -6.83
C LEU A 166 -10.01 -0.86 -6.34
N GLU A 167 -10.96 -1.77 -6.18
CA GLU A 167 -10.69 -3.13 -5.72
C GLU A 167 -10.12 -3.99 -6.86
N GLY A 168 -9.15 -4.87 -6.55
CA GLY A 168 -8.49 -5.69 -7.57
C GLY A 168 -7.81 -4.86 -8.67
N PHE A 169 -7.36 -3.65 -8.33
CA PHE A 169 -6.73 -2.71 -9.27
C PHE A 169 -5.46 -3.31 -9.89
N LYS A 170 -5.44 -3.38 -11.22
CA LYS A 170 -4.32 -3.84 -12.05
C LYS A 170 -4.05 -2.81 -13.14
N PHE A 171 -2.83 -2.28 -13.19
CA PHE A 171 -2.28 -1.61 -14.37
C PHE A 171 -1.75 -2.66 -15.36
N LYS A 172 -2.07 -2.46 -16.65
CA LYS A 172 -1.70 -3.32 -17.77
C LYS A 172 -0.87 -2.51 -18.79
N PRO A 173 0.38 -2.16 -18.47
CA PRO A 173 1.26 -1.38 -19.35
C PRO A 173 1.38 -1.95 -20.77
N GLU A 174 1.24 -3.26 -20.94
CA GLU A 174 1.34 -3.98 -22.20
C GLU A 174 0.16 -3.73 -23.18
N VAL A 175 -0.93 -3.11 -22.72
CA VAL A 175 -2.12 -2.77 -23.52
C VAL A 175 -1.92 -1.42 -24.21
N ASP A 176 -2.29 -1.34 -25.50
CA ASP A 176 -2.24 -0.10 -26.27
C ASP A 176 -3.46 0.78 -25.95
N ALA A 177 -3.29 1.70 -25.01
CA ALA A 177 -4.38 2.44 -24.35
C ALA A 177 -3.94 3.85 -23.90
N PHE A 178 -4.92 4.68 -23.50
CA PHE A 178 -4.65 5.88 -22.71
C PHE A 178 -4.44 5.49 -21.25
N ARG A 179 -3.48 6.15 -20.60
CA ARG A 179 -3.04 5.90 -19.22
C ARG A 179 -2.43 7.16 -18.63
N LEU A 180 -2.17 7.16 -17.32
CA LEU A 180 -1.25 8.14 -16.74
C LEU A 180 0.17 7.89 -17.31
N PRO A 181 0.98 8.94 -17.50
CA PRO A 181 2.40 8.78 -17.78
C PRO A 181 3.09 8.11 -16.60
N THR A 182 4.17 7.38 -16.85
CA THR A 182 5.04 6.93 -15.76
C THR A 182 5.93 8.08 -15.30
N GLU A 183 6.50 7.99 -14.09
CA GLU A 183 7.47 8.97 -13.60
C GLU A 183 8.63 9.16 -14.58
N ALA A 184 9.15 8.05 -15.12
CA ALA A 184 10.20 8.05 -16.12
C ALA A 184 9.79 8.80 -17.40
N GLU A 185 8.60 8.54 -17.93
CA GLU A 185 8.09 9.20 -19.14
C GLU A 185 7.88 10.70 -18.93
N TRP A 186 7.31 11.07 -17.78
CA TRP A 186 7.08 12.46 -17.40
C TRP A 186 8.40 13.23 -17.29
N VAL A 187 9.38 12.69 -16.55
CA VAL A 187 10.70 13.32 -16.38
C VAL A 187 11.47 13.34 -17.70
N PHE A 188 11.38 12.31 -18.53
CA PHE A 188 11.98 12.31 -19.86
C PHE A 188 11.41 13.45 -20.71
N ALA A 189 10.08 13.61 -20.76
CA ALA A 189 9.43 14.64 -21.57
C ALA A 189 9.74 16.05 -21.05
N SER A 190 9.57 16.28 -19.74
CA SER A 190 9.84 17.56 -19.09
C SER A 190 11.31 17.96 -19.24
N GLY A 191 12.25 17.02 -19.06
CA GLY A 191 13.68 17.25 -19.22
C GLY A 191 14.15 17.69 -20.62
N LEU A 192 13.32 17.57 -21.67
CA LEU A 192 13.64 18.07 -23.02
C LEU A 192 13.59 19.60 -23.14
N SER A 193 12.93 20.27 -22.19
CA SER A 193 12.63 21.71 -22.25
C SER A 193 12.34 22.36 -20.89
N PHE A 194 12.71 21.68 -19.79
CA PHE A 194 12.47 22.09 -18.42
C PHE A 194 12.90 23.53 -18.14
N ASP A 195 11.97 24.32 -17.61
CA ASP A 195 12.15 25.73 -17.27
C ASP A 195 11.14 26.10 -16.16
N SER A 196 11.56 26.01 -14.89
CA SER A 196 10.70 26.39 -13.76
C SER A 196 10.40 27.88 -13.71
N THR A 197 11.08 28.74 -14.48
CA THR A 197 10.73 30.17 -14.57
C THR A 197 9.60 30.43 -15.56
N ASN A 198 9.46 29.60 -16.59
CA ASN A 198 8.37 29.63 -17.58
C ASN A 198 7.17 28.77 -17.13
N SER A 199 6.79 28.87 -15.86
CA SER A 199 5.70 28.12 -15.21
C SER A 199 4.66 29.05 -14.57
N TRP A 200 3.46 28.56 -14.28
CA TRP A 200 2.51 29.22 -13.36
C TRP A 200 2.83 28.78 -11.93
N ASN A 201 3.38 29.67 -11.12
CA ASN A 201 3.97 29.36 -9.82
C ASN A 201 3.65 30.45 -8.79
N SER A 202 4.03 30.27 -7.52
CA SER A 202 3.62 31.17 -6.43
C SER A 202 3.97 32.65 -6.68
N SER A 203 5.06 32.91 -7.42
CA SER A 203 5.52 34.26 -7.76
C SER A 203 4.76 34.95 -8.91
N ASN A 204 3.88 34.25 -9.63
CA ASN A 204 3.22 34.78 -10.83
C ASN A 204 1.81 34.24 -11.17
N SER A 205 1.28 33.29 -10.40
CA SER A 205 -0.02 32.64 -10.65
C SER A 205 -1.20 33.31 -9.93
N ASP A 206 -0.91 34.26 -9.04
CA ASP A 206 -1.82 34.79 -8.03
C ASP A 206 -2.39 33.74 -7.04
N PHE A 207 -1.70 32.61 -6.87
CA PHE A 207 -2.19 31.39 -6.21
C PHE A 207 -3.48 30.81 -6.80
N ALA A 208 -3.67 30.96 -8.12
CA ALA A 208 -4.78 30.36 -8.85
C ALA A 208 -4.28 29.46 -10.00
N THR A 209 -5.12 28.51 -10.40
CA THR A 209 -4.93 27.82 -11.69
C THR A 209 -5.17 28.78 -12.85
N HIS A 210 -4.45 28.59 -13.95
CA HIS A 210 -4.61 29.37 -15.19
C HIS A 210 -5.11 28.47 -16.32
N GLU A 211 -5.66 29.08 -17.38
CA GLU A 211 -6.07 28.33 -18.56
C GLU A 211 -4.87 27.59 -19.17
N VAL A 212 -5.10 26.32 -19.54
CA VAL A 212 -4.02 25.46 -20.06
C VAL A 212 -3.42 26.04 -21.34
N CYS A 213 -2.12 25.81 -21.57
CA CYS A 213 -1.37 26.31 -22.72
C CYS A 213 -1.16 27.84 -22.79
N LEU A 214 -1.50 28.62 -21.77
CA LEU A 214 -1.02 30.01 -21.67
C LEU A 214 0.50 30.09 -21.50
N LYS A 215 1.13 29.08 -20.89
CA LYS A 215 2.58 28.89 -20.88
C LYS A 215 2.96 27.63 -21.65
N LYS A 216 3.93 27.79 -22.55
CA LYS A 216 4.34 26.73 -23.49
C LYS A 216 5.85 26.68 -23.62
N ASP A 217 6.39 25.47 -23.66
CA ASP A 217 7.82 25.21 -23.72
C ASP A 217 8.36 25.12 -25.16
N LYS A 218 9.68 24.90 -25.29
CA LYS A 218 10.40 24.83 -26.58
C LYS A 218 10.13 23.54 -27.38
N LYS A 219 9.48 22.53 -26.81
CA LYS A 219 9.03 21.30 -27.50
C LYS A 219 7.55 21.35 -27.84
N GLY A 220 6.83 22.26 -27.23
CA GLY A 220 5.43 22.55 -27.45
C GLY A 220 4.50 21.95 -26.40
N PHE A 221 5.04 21.42 -25.30
CA PHE A 221 4.25 21.09 -24.12
C PHE A 221 3.80 22.37 -23.42
N CYS A 222 2.64 22.26 -22.80
CA CYS A 222 2.03 23.25 -21.95
C CYS A 222 2.17 22.78 -20.50
N ASP A 223 2.56 23.69 -19.62
CA ASP A 223 2.38 23.57 -18.17
C ASP A 223 2.98 22.28 -17.54
N LEU A 224 4.08 21.74 -18.09
CA LEU A 224 4.88 20.65 -17.46
C LEU A 224 5.67 21.10 -16.22
N SER A 225 5.39 22.31 -15.72
CA SER A 225 5.99 22.92 -14.54
C SER A 225 5.01 23.98 -14.06
N GLY A 226 4.62 23.91 -12.79
CA GLY A 226 3.58 24.77 -12.24
C GLY A 226 2.17 24.46 -12.76
N ASN A 227 1.26 25.43 -12.62
CA ASN A 227 -0.19 25.31 -12.82
C ASN A 227 -0.82 24.27 -11.88
N VAL A 228 -0.89 22.98 -12.24
CA VAL A 228 -1.20 21.92 -11.26
C VAL A 228 -0.12 20.86 -11.21
N ALA A 229 0.11 20.33 -9.99
CA ALA A 229 0.89 19.14 -9.83
C ALA A 229 0.16 17.97 -10.50
N GLU A 230 0.91 17.03 -11.06
CA GLU A 230 0.34 15.99 -11.92
C GLU A 230 0.51 14.60 -11.32
N TRP A 231 -0.60 13.84 -11.28
CA TRP A 231 -0.56 12.40 -11.08
C TRP A 231 0.25 11.70 -12.17
N VAL A 232 1.25 10.94 -11.76
CA VAL A 232 1.87 9.90 -12.59
C VAL A 232 1.40 8.52 -12.14
N ASN A 233 1.67 7.50 -12.94
CA ASN A 233 1.15 6.14 -12.73
C ASN A 233 1.74 5.43 -11.50
N ASP A 234 2.96 5.81 -11.12
CA ASP A 234 3.87 5.09 -10.24
C ASP A 234 3.45 5.10 -8.76
N TRP A 235 3.72 4.01 -8.05
CA TRP A 235 3.80 4.04 -6.59
C TRP A 235 5.17 4.58 -6.17
N LEU A 236 5.20 5.34 -5.07
CA LEU A 236 6.44 5.81 -4.47
C LEU A 236 7.29 4.62 -4.01
N GLY A 237 8.53 4.57 -4.45
CA GLY A 237 9.49 3.51 -4.12
C GLY A 237 10.90 4.04 -3.94
N ASN A 238 11.76 3.27 -3.28
CA ASN A 238 13.16 3.64 -3.13
C ASN A 238 13.90 3.49 -4.48
N PHE A 239 14.74 4.48 -4.82
CA PHE A 239 15.66 4.37 -5.95
C PHE A 239 16.92 3.59 -5.57
N GLN A 240 17.64 3.11 -6.57
CA GLN A 240 18.93 2.44 -6.43
C GLN A 240 19.92 2.98 -7.46
N ASP A 241 21.21 3.00 -7.12
CA ASP A 241 22.30 3.41 -8.02
C ASP A 241 22.57 2.29 -9.05
N THR A 242 21.70 2.24 -10.06
CA THR A 242 21.66 1.20 -11.09
C THR A 242 20.92 1.67 -12.35
N VAL A 243 20.97 0.86 -13.41
CA VAL A 243 20.24 1.10 -14.66
C VAL A 243 19.03 0.17 -14.74
N ILE A 244 17.82 0.72 -14.81
CA ILE A 244 16.57 -0.02 -14.98
C ILE A 244 16.02 0.25 -16.38
N SER A 245 15.54 -0.78 -17.08
CA SER A 245 14.80 -0.57 -18.34
C SER A 245 13.31 -0.41 -18.04
N ASN A 246 12.63 0.54 -18.66
CA ASN A 246 11.17 0.68 -18.63
C ASN A 246 10.59 0.63 -17.19
N TYR A 247 11.09 1.49 -16.31
CA TYR A 247 10.70 1.57 -14.89
C TYR A 247 9.28 2.09 -14.69
N MET A 248 8.47 1.36 -13.91
CA MET A 248 7.02 1.59 -13.65
C MET A 248 6.68 1.99 -12.21
N GLY A 249 7.67 2.35 -11.38
CA GLY A 249 7.49 2.62 -9.96
C GLY A 249 7.74 1.40 -9.06
N ALA A 250 7.38 1.53 -7.79
CA ALA A 250 7.28 0.38 -6.90
C ALA A 250 6.04 -0.49 -7.20
N LEU A 251 6.03 -1.73 -6.69
CA LEU A 251 4.87 -2.62 -6.74
C LEU A 251 3.67 -2.11 -5.90
N ASN A 252 3.96 -1.42 -4.79
CA ASN A 252 3.00 -0.81 -3.86
C ASN A 252 3.61 0.46 -3.25
N GLY A 253 2.79 1.30 -2.60
CA GLY A 253 3.23 2.56 -2.00
C GLY A 253 3.81 2.45 -0.58
N GLY A 254 4.32 1.28 -0.20
CA GLY A 254 4.86 1.01 1.14
C GLY A 254 3.83 1.15 2.27
N ASN A 255 4.30 1.48 3.48
CA ASN A 255 3.47 1.56 4.69
C ASN A 255 2.31 2.57 4.58
N PHE A 256 2.43 3.58 3.71
CA PHE A 256 1.48 4.70 3.61
C PHE A 256 0.68 4.72 2.29
N ASP A 257 0.80 3.69 1.44
CA ASP A 257 0.21 3.66 0.08
C ASP A 257 0.49 4.95 -0.71
N GLU A 258 1.74 5.42 -0.68
CA GLU A 258 2.18 6.68 -1.30
C GLU A 258 2.32 6.62 -2.82
N ARG A 259 1.83 7.66 -3.48
CA ARG A 259 1.85 7.90 -4.91
C ARG A 259 2.81 9.02 -5.28
N VAL A 260 3.33 8.94 -6.50
CA VAL A 260 4.20 9.98 -7.05
C VAL A 260 3.36 11.08 -7.71
N ILE A 261 3.71 12.34 -7.45
CA ILE A 261 3.24 13.51 -8.20
C ILE A 261 4.43 14.33 -8.72
N LYS A 262 4.29 15.00 -9.87
CA LYS A 262 5.36 15.77 -10.53
C LYS A 262 4.88 17.20 -10.87
N GLY A 263 5.78 18.02 -11.42
CA GLY A 263 5.46 19.35 -11.97
C GLY A 263 5.46 20.53 -10.98
N GLY A 264 5.07 20.30 -9.73
CA GLY A 264 4.68 21.40 -8.83
C GLY A 264 3.42 22.11 -9.36
N SER A 265 2.97 23.17 -8.70
CA SER A 265 1.70 23.81 -9.02
C SER A 265 1.77 25.34 -8.91
N PHE A 266 0.62 26.00 -9.12
CA PHE A 266 0.44 27.44 -8.96
C PHE A 266 0.91 27.97 -7.60
N ARG A 267 0.94 27.13 -6.56
CA ARG A 267 1.37 27.48 -5.19
C ARG A 267 2.81 27.05 -4.85
N SER A 268 3.54 26.45 -5.79
CA SER A 268 4.91 26.01 -5.57
C SER A 268 5.90 27.15 -5.82
N ASP A 269 6.87 27.32 -4.91
CA ASP A 269 8.01 28.21 -5.15
C ASP A 269 8.85 27.70 -6.35
N PRO A 270 9.28 28.58 -7.28
CA PRO A 270 10.03 28.19 -8.48
C PRO A 270 11.32 27.38 -8.27
N SER A 271 11.94 27.47 -7.10
CA SER A 271 13.13 26.70 -6.71
C SER A 271 12.79 25.27 -6.29
N THR A 272 11.56 25.05 -5.78
CA THR A 272 11.05 23.73 -5.41
C THR A 272 10.51 22.95 -6.62
N ILE A 273 10.09 23.65 -7.67
CA ILE A 273 9.73 23.05 -8.96
C ILE A 273 11.00 22.50 -9.62
N ASN A 274 11.16 21.18 -9.61
CA ASN A 274 12.30 20.50 -10.20
C ASN A 274 11.93 19.09 -10.74
N LEU A 275 12.84 18.46 -11.48
CA LEU A 275 12.62 17.16 -12.11
C LEU A 275 12.63 15.97 -11.13
N TYR A 276 13.28 16.08 -9.97
CA TYR A 276 13.48 14.97 -9.03
C TYR A 276 12.47 14.91 -7.88
N SER A 277 11.69 15.96 -7.62
CA SER A 277 10.64 15.95 -6.57
C SER A 277 9.50 15.01 -6.90
N ARG A 278 9.00 14.28 -5.88
CA ARG A 278 8.08 13.13 -6.07
C ARG A 278 6.78 13.18 -5.25
N GLY A 279 6.60 14.18 -4.40
CA GLY A 279 5.49 14.25 -3.45
C GLY A 279 5.35 15.64 -2.83
N ASP A 280 4.28 15.85 -2.07
CA ASP A 280 3.96 17.12 -1.42
C ASP A 280 4.65 17.27 -0.04
N VAL A 281 4.22 18.24 0.76
CA VAL A 281 4.52 18.39 2.20
C VAL A 281 3.92 17.25 3.03
N TYR A 282 2.74 16.77 2.64
CA TYR A 282 2.02 15.67 3.30
C TYR A 282 2.03 14.39 2.45
N THR A 283 1.74 13.26 3.10
CA THR A 283 1.59 11.94 2.46
C THR A 283 0.53 11.97 1.36
N VAL A 284 0.93 11.65 0.12
CA VAL A 284 0.06 11.65 -1.06
C VAL A 284 -0.39 10.21 -1.34
N THR A 285 -1.63 9.87 -0.97
CA THR A 285 -2.21 8.54 -1.19
C THR A 285 -3.00 8.47 -2.50
N SER A 286 -3.41 7.27 -2.94
CA SER A 286 -4.30 7.15 -4.12
C SER A 286 -5.69 7.80 -3.95
N ALA A 287 -6.10 8.08 -2.70
CA ALA A 287 -7.35 8.73 -2.34
C ALA A 287 -7.17 10.23 -1.98
N SER A 288 -5.95 10.76 -1.98
CA SER A 288 -5.70 12.19 -1.80
C SER A 288 -6.22 12.96 -3.02
N TYR A 289 -6.69 14.19 -2.82
CA TYR A 289 -7.11 15.12 -3.88
C TYR A 289 -6.99 16.57 -3.37
N SER A 290 -6.72 17.53 -4.27
CA SER A 290 -6.69 18.95 -3.92
C SER A 290 -6.79 19.86 -5.16
N ASP A 291 -7.14 21.11 -4.95
CA ASP A 291 -7.27 22.19 -5.95
C ASP A 291 -5.99 22.44 -6.78
N TYR A 292 -4.81 22.12 -6.25
CA TYR A 292 -3.53 22.21 -6.95
C TYR A 292 -3.08 20.91 -7.62
N LEU A 293 -3.89 19.85 -7.61
CA LEU A 293 -3.50 18.50 -8.05
C LEU A 293 -4.45 17.97 -9.15
N GLY A 294 -3.90 17.82 -10.35
CA GLY A 294 -4.56 17.32 -11.56
C GLY A 294 -3.74 16.24 -12.26
N PHE A 295 -3.84 16.14 -13.59
CA PHE A 295 -3.13 15.12 -14.37
C PHE A 295 -3.09 15.42 -15.87
N ARG A 296 -2.14 14.77 -16.57
CA ARG A 296 -2.17 14.57 -18.03
C ARG A 296 -2.16 13.08 -18.37
N LEU A 297 -2.36 12.75 -19.65
CA LEU A 297 -2.36 11.37 -20.14
C LEU A 297 -1.15 11.08 -21.02
N ALA A 298 -0.68 9.83 -20.97
CA ALA A 298 0.12 9.21 -22.00
C ALA A 298 -0.73 8.25 -22.85
N TYR A 299 -0.24 7.95 -24.05
CA TYR A 299 -0.78 6.91 -24.93
C TYR A 299 0.34 6.00 -25.44
N GLY A 300 0.05 4.71 -25.47
CA GLY A 300 0.93 3.67 -26.04
C GLY A 300 1.37 2.63 -25.01
N LYS A 301 1.51 1.39 -25.48
CA LYS A 301 1.96 0.25 -24.67
C LYS A 301 3.46 0.28 -24.31
N ILE A 302 3.77 -0.37 -23.20
CA ILE A 302 5.11 -0.60 -22.66
C ILE A 302 5.29 -2.12 -22.58
N ALA A 303 6.06 -2.70 -23.50
CA ALA A 303 6.03 -4.15 -23.75
C ALA A 303 6.88 -4.98 -22.76
N LYS A 304 7.83 -4.36 -22.06
CA LYS A 304 8.67 -5.00 -21.03
C LYS A 304 8.74 -4.12 -19.79
N PRO A 305 7.63 -3.95 -19.05
CA PRO A 305 7.60 -3.15 -17.83
C PRO A 305 8.52 -3.75 -16.74
N VAL A 306 9.15 -2.89 -15.94
CA VAL A 306 9.88 -3.31 -14.74
C VAL A 306 9.37 -2.54 -13.53
N TRP A 307 8.87 -3.26 -12.54
CA TRP A 307 8.57 -2.74 -11.21
C TRP A 307 9.74 -3.03 -10.26
N LEU A 308 9.93 -2.16 -9.27
CA LEU A 308 10.83 -2.42 -8.16
C LEU A 308 10.04 -2.86 -6.92
N ASP A 309 10.67 -3.68 -6.07
CA ASP A 309 10.16 -3.94 -4.73
C ASP A 309 10.51 -2.79 -3.75
N ALA A 310 10.12 -2.93 -2.47
CA ALA A 310 10.40 -1.92 -1.45
C ALA A 310 11.91 -1.69 -1.20
N SER A 311 12.78 -2.64 -1.58
CA SER A 311 14.23 -2.52 -1.52
C SER A 311 14.83 -1.84 -2.77
N GLY A 312 14.04 -1.59 -3.82
CA GLY A 312 14.49 -1.02 -5.08
C GLY A 312 15.10 -2.04 -6.05
N GLU A 313 14.89 -3.33 -5.84
CA GLU A 313 15.34 -4.38 -6.76
C GLU A 313 14.24 -4.74 -7.77
N ALA A 314 14.65 -5.06 -9.01
CA ALA A 314 13.73 -5.42 -10.09
C ALA A 314 12.99 -6.73 -9.82
N ILE A 315 11.67 -6.69 -9.96
CA ILE A 315 10.78 -7.85 -9.75
C ILE A 315 10.66 -8.64 -11.06
N SER A 316 10.90 -9.95 -11.01
CA SER A 316 10.88 -10.84 -12.19
C SER A 316 9.49 -11.35 -12.60
N SER A 317 8.48 -11.25 -11.74
CA SER A 317 7.08 -11.58 -12.04
C SER A 317 6.14 -10.75 -11.17
N ASN A 318 5.16 -10.09 -11.79
CA ASN A 318 4.17 -9.27 -11.05
C ASN A 318 3.01 -10.16 -10.58
N ILE A 319 2.92 -10.39 -9.27
CA ILE A 319 1.88 -11.23 -8.67
C ILE A 319 0.83 -10.33 -8.01
N LEU A 320 -0.37 -10.39 -8.56
CA LEU A 320 -1.48 -9.50 -8.21
C LEU A 320 -2.47 -10.21 -7.28
N VAL A 321 -2.89 -9.53 -6.21
CA VAL A 321 -3.95 -10.00 -5.33
C VAL A 321 -5.29 -9.47 -5.81
N LEU A 322 -6.24 -10.37 -6.04
CA LEU A 322 -7.53 -10.07 -6.68
C LEU A 322 -8.70 -9.81 -5.71
N PRO A 323 -8.86 -10.55 -4.59
CA PRO A 323 -10.02 -10.41 -3.71
C PRO A 323 -9.80 -9.34 -2.64
N ASN A 324 -10.85 -8.59 -2.30
CA ASN A 324 -10.86 -7.76 -1.09
C ASN A 324 -11.12 -8.63 0.17
N ARG A 325 -10.70 -8.11 1.33
CA ARG A 325 -10.87 -8.73 2.66
C ARG A 325 -12.34 -9.10 2.96
N LYS A 326 -13.29 -8.20 2.68
CA LYS A 326 -14.72 -8.35 2.98
C LYS A 326 -15.36 -9.54 2.24
N MET A 327 -15.00 -9.75 0.97
CA MET A 327 -15.47 -10.89 0.19
C MET A 327 -14.98 -12.21 0.76
N LEU A 328 -13.69 -12.32 1.10
CA LEU A 328 -13.14 -13.55 1.67
C LEU A 328 -13.70 -13.83 3.08
N SER A 329 -13.87 -12.81 3.91
CA SER A 329 -14.50 -12.96 5.23
C SER A 329 -15.95 -13.44 5.12
N SER A 330 -16.70 -12.98 4.11
CA SER A 330 -18.07 -13.49 3.83
C SER A 330 -18.09 -14.95 3.35
N LEU A 331 -17.03 -15.41 2.67
CA LEU A 331 -16.89 -16.78 2.17
C LEU A 331 -16.44 -17.77 3.24
N LEU A 332 -15.49 -17.38 4.10
CA LEU A 332 -14.79 -18.26 5.04
C LEU A 332 -15.15 -18.01 6.52
N GLY A 333 -15.96 -16.99 6.80
CA GLY A 333 -16.40 -16.64 8.16
C GLY A 333 -15.31 -16.03 9.04
N THR A 334 -14.19 -15.56 8.48
CA THR A 334 -13.11 -14.91 9.24
C THR A 334 -12.26 -13.98 8.37
N ASN A 335 -11.78 -12.89 8.98
CA ASN A 335 -10.83 -11.95 8.38
C ASN A 335 -9.37 -12.43 8.43
N ARG A 336 -9.06 -13.47 9.22
CA ARG A 336 -7.68 -13.93 9.48
C ARG A 336 -7.26 -14.97 8.44
N LEU A 337 -6.72 -14.50 7.32
CA LEU A 337 -6.51 -15.32 6.13
C LEU A 337 -5.09 -15.15 5.61
N LYS A 338 -4.40 -16.25 5.31
CA LYS A 338 -3.06 -16.21 4.69
C LYS A 338 -2.95 -17.21 3.56
N LEU A 339 -2.19 -16.85 2.53
CA LEU A 339 -1.86 -17.71 1.40
C LEU A 339 -0.34 -17.77 1.25
N ALA A 340 0.21 -18.96 1.04
CA ALA A 340 1.62 -19.17 0.71
C ALA A 340 1.74 -20.10 -0.51
N PHE A 341 2.68 -19.83 -1.41
CA PHE A 341 2.89 -20.60 -2.65
C PHE A 341 4.32 -20.39 -3.18
N ARG A 342 4.69 -21.14 -4.22
CA ARG A 342 5.95 -20.98 -4.96
C ARG A 342 5.71 -20.08 -6.18
N ASN A 343 6.57 -19.08 -6.39
CA ASN A 343 6.77 -18.49 -7.71
C ASN A 343 7.74 -19.40 -8.48
N ASP A 344 7.27 -20.15 -9.49
CA ASP A 344 8.15 -21.12 -10.17
C ASP A 344 9.15 -20.43 -11.13
N VAL A 345 8.91 -19.18 -11.52
CA VAL A 345 9.85 -18.38 -12.33
C VAL A 345 11.15 -18.11 -11.56
N SER A 346 11.06 -17.91 -10.24
CA SER A 346 12.20 -17.61 -9.36
C SER A 346 12.59 -18.76 -8.43
N GLY A 347 11.70 -19.73 -8.20
CA GLY A 347 11.85 -20.82 -7.24
C GLY A 347 11.54 -20.44 -5.77
N ASN A 348 11.24 -19.17 -5.51
CA ASN A 348 11.07 -18.60 -4.16
C ASN A 348 9.70 -18.88 -3.54
N LEU A 349 9.65 -18.71 -2.22
CA LEU A 349 8.40 -18.67 -1.45
C LEU A 349 7.75 -17.28 -1.59
N VAL A 350 6.48 -17.25 -1.98
CA VAL A 350 5.63 -16.08 -1.90
C VAL A 350 4.61 -16.28 -0.79
N TYR A 351 4.28 -15.20 -0.07
CA TYR A 351 3.10 -15.17 0.78
C TYR A 351 2.25 -13.92 0.57
N VAL A 352 0.97 -14.02 0.91
CA VAL A 352 0.01 -12.93 0.92
C VAL A 352 -0.69 -12.94 2.28
N ASP A 353 -0.67 -11.81 2.98
CA ASP A 353 -1.52 -11.61 4.16
C ASP A 353 -2.85 -10.98 3.73
N LEU A 354 -3.88 -11.83 3.64
CA LEU A 354 -5.21 -11.48 3.15
C LEU A 354 -6.08 -10.81 4.23
N SER A 355 -5.54 -10.56 5.44
CA SER A 355 -6.18 -9.71 6.46
C SER A 355 -5.89 -8.21 6.29
N LYS A 356 -4.89 -7.83 5.49
CA LYS A 356 -4.61 -6.43 5.14
C LYS A 356 -5.77 -5.85 4.29
N ILE A 357 -6.00 -4.54 4.36
CA ILE A 357 -7.01 -3.83 3.55
C ILE A 357 -6.58 -3.84 2.07
N SER A 358 -5.31 -3.50 1.82
CA SER A 358 -4.62 -3.62 0.53
C SER A 358 -3.63 -4.80 0.61
N PRO A 359 -4.07 -6.05 0.42
CA PRO A 359 -3.18 -7.21 0.48
C PRO A 359 -2.22 -7.22 -0.73
N VAL A 360 -0.94 -7.46 -0.46
CA VAL A 360 0.12 -7.56 -1.47
C VAL A 360 0.82 -8.91 -1.39
N ALA A 361 1.30 -9.41 -2.53
CA ALA A 361 2.18 -10.57 -2.58
C ALA A 361 3.60 -10.15 -2.21
N VAL A 362 4.21 -10.90 -1.28
CA VAL A 362 5.57 -10.68 -0.80
C VAL A 362 6.39 -11.93 -1.11
N GLU A 363 7.36 -11.77 -2.00
CA GLU A 363 8.29 -12.83 -2.38
C GLU A 363 9.54 -12.78 -1.51
N ILE A 364 9.78 -13.86 -0.76
CA ILE A 364 10.95 -14.02 0.10
C ILE A 364 12.09 -14.58 -0.75
N LYS A 365 13.00 -13.69 -1.16
CA LYS A 365 14.20 -14.02 -1.94
C LYS A 365 15.10 -15.00 -1.19
N ASP A 366 15.47 -16.10 -1.82
CA ASP A 366 16.39 -17.09 -1.27
C ASP A 366 17.27 -17.73 -2.36
N SER A 367 18.22 -18.54 -1.92
CA SER A 367 18.98 -19.51 -2.73
C SER A 367 18.39 -20.93 -2.68
N LEU A 368 17.29 -21.13 -1.95
CA LEU A 368 16.63 -22.40 -1.73
C LEU A 368 15.40 -22.57 -2.63
N GLU A 369 15.38 -23.68 -3.37
CA GLU A 369 14.17 -24.15 -4.07
C GLU A 369 13.05 -24.47 -3.08
N VAL A 370 11.91 -23.79 -3.21
CA VAL A 370 10.73 -23.96 -2.36
C VAL A 370 9.70 -24.85 -3.06
N TYR A 371 9.34 -25.98 -2.46
CA TYR A 371 8.24 -26.85 -2.89
C TYR A 371 7.38 -27.27 -1.70
N HIS A 372 6.07 -27.39 -1.94
CA HIS A 372 5.08 -27.84 -0.95
C HIS A 372 5.14 -27.04 0.37
N PRO A 373 4.88 -25.72 0.35
CA PRO A 373 4.72 -24.96 1.58
C PRO A 373 3.47 -25.44 2.35
N ASP A 374 3.56 -25.50 3.68
CA ASP A 374 2.45 -25.75 4.60
C ASP A 374 2.56 -24.75 5.77
N ILE A 375 1.49 -24.01 6.05
CA ILE A 375 1.46 -22.95 7.07
C ILE A 375 1.18 -23.55 8.46
N SER A 376 1.86 -23.05 9.48
CA SER A 376 1.70 -23.52 10.86
C SER A 376 0.29 -23.27 11.42
N PRO A 377 -0.17 -24.04 12.43
CA PRO A 377 -1.53 -23.90 12.97
C PRO A 377 -1.87 -22.50 13.48
N ASP A 378 -0.88 -21.73 13.92
CA ASP A 378 -1.01 -20.35 14.39
C ASP A 378 -0.80 -19.26 13.32
N GLY A 379 -0.47 -19.64 12.07
CA GLY A 379 -0.28 -18.72 10.95
C GLY A 379 1.01 -17.90 10.98
N LYS A 380 1.99 -18.29 11.82
CA LYS A 380 3.25 -17.54 12.02
C LYS A 380 4.47 -18.12 11.32
N HIS A 381 4.46 -19.41 11.01
CA HIS A 381 5.57 -20.10 10.37
C HIS A 381 5.10 -20.83 9.12
N VAL A 382 6.05 -21.17 8.27
CA VAL A 382 5.84 -21.96 7.04
C VAL A 382 6.90 -23.05 6.98
N ALA A 383 6.45 -24.28 6.80
CA ALA A 383 7.32 -25.42 6.50
C ALA A 383 7.31 -25.64 5.00
N PHE A 384 8.46 -25.96 4.39
CA PHE A 384 8.55 -26.30 2.96
C PHE A 384 9.69 -27.29 2.73
N CYS A 385 9.82 -27.84 1.52
CA CYS A 385 10.92 -28.71 1.15
C CYS A 385 11.55 -28.37 -0.21
N THR A 386 12.65 -29.03 -0.54
CA THR A 386 13.44 -28.78 -1.76
C THR A 386 13.22 -29.84 -2.87
N GLY A 387 12.05 -30.47 -2.92
CA GLY A 387 11.78 -31.56 -3.87
C GLY A 387 10.31 -31.73 -4.22
N LEU A 388 10.05 -32.06 -5.49
CA LEU A 388 8.72 -32.14 -6.10
C LEU A 388 7.99 -33.47 -5.79
N GLU A 389 6.65 -33.48 -5.87
CA GLU A 389 5.85 -34.71 -5.85
C GLU A 389 6.14 -35.54 -7.12
N GLY A 390 6.19 -36.87 -7.00
CA GLY A 390 6.35 -37.78 -8.13
C GLY A 390 7.79 -37.96 -8.64
N ILE A 391 8.73 -37.10 -8.23
CA ILE A 391 10.16 -37.21 -8.54
C ILE A 391 10.92 -37.82 -7.36
N ALA A 392 11.56 -38.97 -7.58
CA ALA A 392 12.42 -39.59 -6.58
C ALA A 392 13.75 -38.81 -6.45
N GLY A 393 14.20 -38.56 -5.22
CA GLY A 393 15.36 -37.74 -4.96
C GLY A 393 15.49 -37.29 -3.50
N LYS A 394 16.68 -36.83 -3.14
CA LYS A 394 16.91 -36.25 -1.81
C LYS A 394 16.22 -34.89 -1.71
N SER A 395 15.36 -34.73 -0.71
CA SER A 395 14.73 -33.46 -0.35
C SER A 395 15.12 -33.05 1.07
N THR A 396 15.07 -31.76 1.38
CA THR A 396 15.33 -31.21 2.72
C THR A 396 14.14 -30.39 3.16
N VAL A 397 13.65 -30.58 4.40
CA VAL A 397 12.62 -29.74 5.02
C VAL A 397 13.24 -28.57 5.77
N TYR A 398 12.64 -27.40 5.62
CA TYR A 398 12.94 -26.18 6.35
C TYR A 398 11.68 -25.61 6.99
N VAL A 399 11.84 -24.79 8.03
CA VAL A 399 10.81 -23.91 8.59
C VAL A 399 11.37 -22.50 8.68
N ARG A 400 10.57 -21.47 8.38
CA ARG A 400 10.87 -20.06 8.67
C ARG A 400 9.64 -19.32 9.18
N ASP A 401 9.83 -18.10 9.65
CA ASP A 401 8.73 -17.17 9.95
C ASP A 401 8.05 -16.72 8.66
N LEU A 402 6.72 -16.59 8.72
CA LEU A 402 5.88 -16.12 7.62
C LEU A 402 5.68 -14.60 7.74
N ASN A 403 6.73 -13.86 7.42
CA ASN A 403 6.82 -12.40 7.44
C ASN A 403 7.62 -11.86 6.24
N GLU A 404 7.67 -10.54 6.07
CA GLU A 404 8.19 -9.89 4.85
C GLU A 404 9.66 -10.20 4.54
N VAL A 405 10.44 -10.58 5.56
CA VAL A 405 11.88 -10.90 5.45
C VAL A 405 12.12 -12.42 5.45
N GLY A 406 11.16 -13.24 5.88
CA GLY A 406 11.31 -14.69 6.03
C GLY A 406 12.31 -15.11 7.11
N THR A 407 12.30 -14.43 8.26
CA THR A 407 13.28 -14.62 9.34
C THR A 407 13.31 -16.03 9.96
N ASN A 408 14.35 -16.31 10.74
CA ASN A 408 14.50 -17.53 11.54
C ASN A 408 14.37 -18.84 10.73
N LEU A 409 15.05 -18.90 9.58
CA LEU A 409 15.17 -20.11 8.78
C LEU A 409 15.93 -21.21 9.54
N VAL A 410 15.26 -22.35 9.74
CA VAL A 410 15.80 -23.53 10.42
C VAL A 410 15.62 -24.77 9.55
N LYS A 411 16.64 -25.63 9.53
CA LYS A 411 16.71 -26.85 8.74
C LYS A 411 16.45 -28.10 9.59
N LEU A 412 15.71 -29.06 9.06
CA LEU A 412 15.58 -30.39 9.66
C LEU A 412 16.82 -31.25 9.34
N ASP A 413 17.60 -31.61 10.36
CA ASP A 413 18.81 -32.43 10.19
C ASP A 413 18.50 -33.93 10.10
N VAL A 414 18.08 -34.36 8.92
CA VAL A 414 17.85 -35.77 8.56
C VAL A 414 18.38 -36.08 7.15
N LYS A 415 18.52 -37.37 6.82
CA LYS A 415 19.06 -37.81 5.52
C LYS A 415 18.25 -37.29 4.32
N SER A 416 16.92 -37.31 4.43
CA SER A 416 15.98 -36.77 3.44
C SER A 416 14.62 -36.55 4.11
N ALA A 417 13.93 -35.48 3.72
CA ALA A 417 12.56 -35.18 4.13
C ALA A 417 11.86 -34.38 3.02
N ALA A 418 10.66 -34.82 2.62
CA ALA A 418 9.84 -34.21 1.58
C ALA A 418 8.40 -34.00 2.06
N ILE A 419 7.73 -33.01 1.45
CA ILE A 419 6.29 -32.67 1.61
C ILE A 419 5.90 -32.56 3.10
N PRO A 420 6.35 -31.50 3.80
CA PRO A 420 6.03 -31.30 5.21
C PRO A 420 4.54 -30.98 5.38
N ARG A 421 3.94 -31.52 6.45
CA ARG A 421 2.55 -31.26 6.84
C ARG A 421 2.49 -31.01 8.34
N TRP A 422 2.11 -29.80 8.77
CA TRP A 422 1.87 -29.50 10.17
C TRP A 422 0.71 -30.33 10.74
N ARG A 423 0.78 -30.69 12.02
CA ARG A 423 -0.32 -31.27 12.79
C ARG A 423 -0.27 -30.75 14.22
N VAL A 424 -1.43 -30.65 14.86
CA VAL A 424 -1.56 -30.51 16.31
C VAL A 424 -1.94 -31.88 16.87
N LEU A 425 -1.21 -32.35 17.88
CA LEU A 425 -1.51 -33.59 18.58
C LEU A 425 -2.57 -33.39 19.67
N GLU A 426 -3.16 -34.48 20.17
CA GLU A 426 -4.19 -34.45 21.23
C GLU A 426 -3.73 -33.76 22.52
N ASN A 427 -2.42 -33.74 22.80
CA ASN A 427 -1.83 -33.02 23.94
C ASN A 427 -1.54 -31.53 23.66
N GLY A 428 -1.91 -31.01 22.49
CA GLY A 428 -1.64 -29.64 22.06
C GLY A 428 -0.27 -29.40 21.42
N ASP A 429 0.62 -30.40 21.37
CA ASP A 429 1.94 -30.23 20.76
C ASP A 429 1.83 -30.10 19.24
N THR A 430 2.59 -29.16 18.68
CA THR A 430 2.73 -28.99 17.23
C THR A 430 3.86 -29.86 16.69
N VAL A 431 3.55 -30.66 15.65
CA VAL A 431 4.51 -31.52 14.94
C VAL A 431 4.44 -31.29 13.43
N ILE A 432 5.50 -31.67 12.72
CA ILE A 432 5.55 -31.72 11.26
C ILE A 432 5.70 -33.18 10.84
N VAL A 433 4.76 -33.67 10.03
CA VAL A 433 4.85 -34.96 9.33
C VAL A 433 5.56 -34.77 8.01
N TYR A 434 6.40 -35.72 7.63
CA TYR A 434 7.12 -35.71 6.35
C TYR A 434 7.39 -37.14 5.86
N VAL A 435 7.76 -37.30 4.58
CA VAL A 435 8.18 -38.59 4.00
C VAL A 435 9.65 -38.59 3.63
N THR A 436 10.28 -39.76 3.58
CA THR A 436 11.71 -39.86 3.22
C THR A 436 12.01 -39.53 1.75
N ASP A 437 11.06 -39.80 0.86
CA ASP A 437 11.09 -39.54 -0.58
C ASP A 437 9.63 -39.45 -1.06
N ALA A 438 9.33 -38.56 -2.01
CA ALA A 438 7.97 -38.30 -2.51
C ALA A 438 7.76 -38.74 -3.98
N GLY A 439 8.62 -39.64 -4.48
CA GLY A 439 8.60 -40.13 -5.85
C GLY A 439 7.38 -40.96 -6.24
N ASN A 440 7.39 -41.40 -7.49
CA ASN A 440 6.33 -42.22 -8.09
C ASN A 440 5.95 -43.43 -7.22
N ASN A 441 4.69 -43.49 -6.79
CA ASN A 441 4.21 -44.47 -5.83
C ASN A 441 3.68 -45.77 -6.46
N LYS A 442 3.73 -45.92 -7.79
CA LYS A 442 3.09 -47.02 -8.53
C LYS A 442 3.59 -48.40 -8.07
N GLU A 443 4.90 -48.59 -8.01
CA GLU A 443 5.49 -49.86 -7.61
C GLU A 443 5.44 -50.06 -6.10
N LYS A 444 4.92 -51.21 -5.68
CA LYS A 444 4.64 -51.48 -4.25
C LYS A 444 5.91 -51.57 -3.42
N SER A 445 6.95 -52.23 -3.93
CA SER A 445 8.26 -52.35 -3.26
C SER A 445 8.84 -50.99 -2.94
N ASP A 446 8.78 -50.09 -3.91
CA ASP A 446 9.50 -48.83 -3.91
C ASP A 446 8.81 -47.87 -2.95
N PHE A 447 7.46 -47.80 -3.00
CA PHE A 447 6.66 -47.05 -2.03
C PHE A 447 6.91 -47.49 -0.57
N PHE A 448 6.94 -48.81 -0.29
CA PHE A 448 7.20 -49.32 1.06
C PHE A 448 8.69 -49.38 1.46
N SER A 449 9.62 -49.09 0.55
CA SER A 449 11.02 -48.81 0.90
C SER A 449 11.19 -47.43 1.56
N GLN A 450 10.21 -46.56 1.35
CA GLN A 450 10.11 -45.24 1.97
C GLN A 450 9.28 -45.29 3.25
N SER A 451 9.23 -44.17 3.99
CA SER A 451 8.51 -44.12 5.26
C SER A 451 8.00 -42.71 5.60
N THR A 452 6.90 -42.68 6.36
CA THR A 452 6.33 -41.48 6.96
C THR A 452 6.86 -41.30 8.40
N TRP A 453 7.26 -40.08 8.72
CA TRP A 453 7.86 -39.67 9.99
C TRP A 453 7.11 -38.45 10.54
N GLN A 454 7.29 -38.18 11.83
CA GLN A 454 6.95 -36.87 12.43
C GLN A 454 8.14 -36.31 13.22
N VAL A 455 8.18 -35.01 13.39
CA VAL A 455 9.13 -34.30 14.26
C VAL A 455 8.41 -33.17 15.01
N PRO A 456 8.57 -33.03 16.34
CA PRO A 456 8.05 -31.86 17.06
C PRO A 456 8.69 -30.56 16.57
N PHE A 457 7.96 -29.46 16.59
CA PHE A 457 8.53 -28.13 16.36
C PHE A 457 8.02 -27.16 17.43
N SER A 458 8.93 -26.56 18.19
CA SER A 458 8.59 -25.64 19.27
C SER A 458 9.73 -24.65 19.50
N LYS A 459 9.41 -23.42 19.94
CA LYS A 459 10.39 -22.36 20.22
C LYS A 459 11.38 -22.12 19.07
N GLY A 460 10.90 -22.21 17.82
CA GLY A 460 11.72 -22.03 16.63
C GLY A 460 12.67 -23.19 16.29
N ALA A 461 12.54 -24.38 16.89
CA ALA A 461 13.46 -25.49 16.67
C ALA A 461 12.76 -26.84 16.46
N PHE A 462 13.37 -27.69 15.62
CA PHE A 462 12.99 -29.09 15.47
C PHE A 462 13.41 -29.91 16.69
N GLY A 463 12.50 -30.77 17.15
CA GLY A 463 12.77 -31.81 18.15
C GLY A 463 13.36 -33.08 17.53
N LYS A 464 13.21 -34.20 18.23
CA LYS A 464 13.69 -35.51 17.76
C LYS A 464 12.68 -36.16 16.79
N PRO A 465 13.07 -36.54 15.56
CA PRO A 465 12.18 -37.26 14.64
C PRO A 465 11.81 -38.66 15.13
N VAL A 466 10.58 -39.07 14.83
CA VAL A 466 10.00 -40.38 15.15
C VAL A 466 9.36 -40.97 13.90
N LYS A 467 9.71 -42.21 13.55
CA LYS A 467 9.10 -42.94 12.44
C LYS A 467 7.68 -43.35 12.82
N LEU A 468 6.71 -43.10 11.94
CA LEU A 468 5.32 -43.50 12.14
C LEU A 468 5.04 -44.87 11.52
N PHE A 469 5.38 -45.06 10.23
CA PHE A 469 5.18 -46.32 9.50
C PHE A 469 5.96 -46.33 8.17
N ASP A 470 6.00 -47.50 7.51
CA ASP A 470 6.50 -47.67 6.15
C ASP A 470 5.46 -47.22 5.11
N GLY A 471 5.93 -46.80 3.93
CA GLY A 471 5.13 -46.12 2.91
C GLY A 471 5.33 -44.60 2.93
N ALA A 472 5.44 -43.98 1.75
CA ALA A 472 5.57 -42.52 1.60
C ALA A 472 4.21 -41.80 1.62
N TYR A 473 3.44 -41.91 2.70
CA TYR A 473 2.14 -41.22 2.81
C TYR A 473 2.31 -39.72 3.11
N HIS A 474 2.27 -38.90 2.06
CA HIS A 474 2.49 -37.44 2.09
C HIS A 474 1.23 -36.59 1.89
N GLY A 475 0.10 -37.22 1.53
CA GLY A 475 -1.20 -36.54 1.39
C GLY A 475 -1.86 -36.18 2.72
N GLY A 476 -1.28 -36.61 3.84
CA GLY A 476 -1.70 -36.24 5.20
C GLY A 476 -2.06 -37.43 6.09
N ILE A 477 -2.33 -37.12 7.37
CA ILE A 477 -2.85 -38.04 8.39
C ILE A 477 -4.02 -37.34 9.08
N SER A 478 -5.13 -38.05 9.28
CA SER A 478 -6.30 -37.52 9.98
C SER A 478 -6.04 -37.25 11.47
N ASN A 479 -6.80 -36.32 12.05
CA ASN A 479 -6.63 -35.92 13.45
C ASN A 479 -6.96 -37.07 14.43
N ASP A 480 -7.89 -37.95 14.08
CA ASP A 480 -8.24 -39.18 14.83
C ASP A 480 -7.28 -40.37 14.57
N GLU A 481 -6.23 -40.15 13.77
CA GLU A 481 -5.27 -41.14 13.26
C GLU A 481 -5.91 -42.39 12.62
N LYS A 482 -7.09 -42.26 12.01
CA LYS A 482 -7.77 -43.38 11.33
C LYS A 482 -7.41 -43.54 9.86
N LEU A 483 -6.97 -42.47 9.20
CA LEU A 483 -6.66 -42.46 7.77
C LEU A 483 -5.36 -41.70 7.48
N SER A 484 -4.61 -42.20 6.50
CA SER A 484 -3.52 -41.47 5.84
C SER A 484 -3.50 -41.82 4.35
N VAL A 485 -3.13 -40.88 3.48
CA VAL A 485 -3.20 -41.04 2.02
C VAL A 485 -1.94 -40.54 1.30
N SER A 486 -1.80 -40.89 0.02
CA SER A 486 -0.69 -40.47 -0.85
C SER A 486 -1.18 -40.19 -2.27
N GLY A 487 -0.68 -39.09 -2.85
CA GLY A 487 -0.65 -38.85 -4.29
C GLY A 487 0.56 -39.53 -4.93
N ALA A 488 0.96 -39.06 -6.11
CA ALA A 488 2.04 -39.57 -6.96
C ALA A 488 1.79 -40.87 -7.76
N ARG A 489 0.66 -40.96 -8.49
CA ARG A 489 0.21 -41.95 -9.52
C ARG A 489 -0.93 -42.87 -9.11
N LEU A 490 -0.90 -43.48 -7.94
CA LEU A 490 -2.00 -44.28 -7.40
C LEU A 490 -2.54 -43.60 -6.14
N LEU A 491 -3.87 -43.59 -5.97
CA LEU A 491 -4.46 -43.12 -4.72
C LEU A 491 -4.27 -44.19 -3.64
N ARG A 492 -3.15 -44.14 -2.91
CA ARG A 492 -2.86 -45.07 -1.81
C ARG A 492 -3.47 -44.57 -0.51
N ALA A 493 -4.08 -45.47 0.26
CA ALA A 493 -4.59 -45.18 1.58
C ALA A 493 -4.09 -46.19 2.61
N ARG A 494 -3.93 -45.73 3.86
CA ARG A 494 -3.62 -46.53 5.04
C ARG A 494 -4.75 -46.33 6.03
N VAL A 495 -5.54 -47.37 6.26
CA VAL A 495 -6.77 -47.31 7.06
C VAL A 495 -6.55 -48.06 8.37
N ALA A 496 -6.76 -47.40 9.50
CA ALA A 496 -6.64 -48.02 10.82
C ALA A 496 -7.65 -49.15 11.01
N LYS A 497 -7.24 -50.23 11.68
CA LYS A 497 -8.17 -51.29 12.09
C LYS A 497 -9.07 -50.78 13.23
N ASN A 498 -10.19 -51.46 13.47
CA ASN A 498 -11.12 -51.11 14.54
C ASN A 498 -10.40 -50.97 15.90
N LYS A 499 -10.66 -49.89 16.63
CA LYS A 499 -9.98 -49.49 17.88
C LYS A 499 -8.45 -49.36 17.78
N SER A 500 -7.94 -48.97 16.62
CA SER A 500 -6.51 -48.77 16.35
C SER A 500 -6.24 -47.40 15.70
N THR A 501 -4.96 -47.11 15.44
CA THR A 501 -4.47 -45.96 14.66
C THR A 501 -3.67 -46.41 13.44
N VAL A 502 -3.41 -45.51 12.48
CA VAL A 502 -2.50 -45.74 11.34
C VAL A 502 -1.04 -45.96 11.78
N THR A 503 -0.67 -45.36 12.92
CA THR A 503 0.62 -45.50 13.63
C THR A 503 0.79 -46.86 14.32
N SER A 504 -0.26 -47.69 14.36
CA SER A 504 -0.25 -49.03 14.97
C SER A 504 -0.74 -50.11 13.99
N LYS A 505 -1.94 -50.68 14.20
CA LYS A 505 -2.50 -51.71 13.31
C LYS A 505 -3.40 -51.10 12.23
N ALA A 506 -2.93 -51.10 10.99
CA ALA A 506 -3.65 -50.60 9.82
C ALA A 506 -3.76 -51.65 8.70
N VAL A 507 -4.41 -51.27 7.61
CA VAL A 507 -4.44 -51.97 6.31
C VAL A 507 -4.11 -50.95 5.22
N ASP A 508 -3.10 -51.27 4.41
CA ASP A 508 -2.72 -50.46 3.26
C ASP A 508 -3.47 -50.94 2.00
N THR A 509 -4.05 -49.99 1.27
CA THR A 509 -4.93 -50.26 0.13
C THR A 509 -4.69 -49.25 -1.01
N VAL A 510 -5.25 -49.54 -2.18
CA VAL A 510 -5.30 -48.63 -3.35
C VAL A 510 -6.76 -48.35 -3.66
N TRP A 511 -7.12 -47.08 -3.73
CA TRP A 511 -8.45 -46.57 -4.03
C TRP A 511 -8.59 -46.22 -5.51
N PHE A 512 -9.75 -45.67 -5.90
CA PHE A 512 -10.03 -45.20 -7.27
C PHE A 512 -9.74 -46.26 -8.36
N ASN A 513 -10.03 -47.54 -8.05
CA ASN A 513 -9.79 -48.71 -8.92
C ASN A 513 -8.35 -48.88 -9.45
N SER A 514 -7.35 -48.21 -8.86
CA SER A 514 -5.99 -48.08 -9.39
C SER A 514 -5.88 -47.31 -10.72
N ASP A 515 -6.89 -46.53 -11.10
CA ASP A 515 -6.76 -45.49 -12.13
C ASP A 515 -5.79 -44.39 -11.64
N GLN A 516 -5.22 -43.63 -12.56
CA GLN A 516 -4.16 -42.68 -12.22
C GLN A 516 -4.71 -41.45 -11.45
N ALA A 517 -4.12 -41.19 -10.28
CA ALA A 517 -4.43 -40.07 -9.41
C ALA A 517 -3.16 -39.31 -8.97
N CYS A 518 -3.24 -37.97 -8.92
CA CYS A 518 -2.17 -37.06 -8.50
C CYS A 518 -2.68 -36.05 -7.45
N ASN A 519 -1.75 -35.39 -6.74
CA ASN A 519 -2.02 -34.30 -5.80
C ASN A 519 -3.11 -34.63 -4.77
N ALA A 520 -2.94 -35.77 -4.09
CA ALA A 520 -3.92 -36.21 -3.11
C ALA A 520 -3.76 -35.48 -1.78
N SER A 521 -4.78 -34.74 -1.36
CA SER A 521 -4.83 -33.97 -0.11
C SER A 521 -5.92 -34.51 0.81
N LEU A 522 -5.57 -34.84 2.05
CA LEU A 522 -6.49 -35.34 3.08
C LEU A 522 -6.96 -34.21 4.00
N ASN A 523 -8.27 -33.97 4.00
CA ASN A 523 -8.89 -33.18 5.05
C ASN A 523 -8.76 -33.94 6.38
N ARG A 524 -8.13 -33.31 7.36
CA ARG A 524 -7.74 -33.96 8.62
C ARG A 524 -8.93 -34.18 9.58
N ASN A 525 -10.03 -33.45 9.39
CA ASN A 525 -11.26 -33.51 10.18
C ASN A 525 -12.31 -34.43 9.53
N SER A 526 -12.79 -34.06 8.35
CA SER A 526 -13.84 -34.79 7.61
C SER A 526 -13.35 -36.10 6.99
N LYS A 527 -12.02 -36.30 6.93
CA LYS A 527 -11.34 -37.44 6.30
C LYS A 527 -11.66 -37.63 4.81
N GLN A 528 -12.16 -36.58 4.17
CA GLN A 528 -12.32 -36.54 2.72
C GLN A 528 -10.97 -36.35 2.02
N THR A 529 -10.75 -37.09 0.94
CA THR A 529 -9.53 -37.01 0.14
C THR A 529 -9.84 -36.33 -1.18
N LEU A 530 -9.23 -35.17 -1.40
CA LEU A 530 -9.22 -34.40 -2.63
C LEU A 530 -8.11 -34.95 -3.55
N PHE A 531 -8.33 -35.04 -4.85
CA PHE A 531 -7.30 -35.42 -5.82
C PHE A 531 -7.68 -35.05 -7.26
N LEU A 532 -6.68 -35.08 -8.15
CA LEU A 532 -6.83 -34.90 -9.60
C LEU A 532 -6.64 -36.23 -10.34
N ASP A 533 -7.34 -36.40 -11.47
CA ASP A 533 -7.28 -37.61 -12.28
C ASP A 533 -7.02 -37.37 -13.78
N PHE A 534 -6.62 -38.42 -14.47
CA PHE A 534 -6.21 -38.39 -15.88
C PHE A 534 -7.37 -38.69 -16.84
N ALA A 535 -8.57 -38.22 -16.50
CA ALA A 535 -9.83 -38.56 -17.17
C ALA A 535 -10.00 -40.09 -17.32
N GLY A 536 -9.72 -40.81 -16.23
CA GLY A 536 -9.77 -42.27 -16.19
C GLY A 536 -11.18 -42.81 -16.35
N LYS A 537 -11.29 -44.13 -16.53
CA LYS A 537 -12.60 -44.79 -16.64
C LYS A 537 -13.44 -44.55 -15.38
N THR A 538 -12.84 -44.67 -14.20
CA THR A 538 -13.53 -44.50 -12.91
C THR A 538 -14.06 -43.09 -12.73
N GLY A 539 -13.28 -42.08 -13.11
CA GLY A 539 -13.68 -40.67 -13.02
C GLY A 539 -14.76 -40.30 -14.03
N THR A 540 -14.59 -40.67 -15.31
CA THR A 540 -15.57 -40.41 -16.38
C THR A 540 -16.91 -41.12 -16.16
N GLU A 541 -16.92 -42.35 -15.65
CA GLU A 541 -18.13 -43.07 -15.26
C GLU A 541 -18.83 -42.40 -14.06
N PHE A 542 -18.08 -41.94 -13.04
CA PHE A 542 -18.65 -41.23 -11.88
C PHE A 542 -19.26 -39.87 -12.26
N VAL A 543 -18.59 -39.14 -13.16
CA VAL A 543 -19.01 -37.82 -13.64
C VAL A 543 -20.13 -37.91 -14.68
N GLY A 544 -20.32 -39.07 -15.32
CA GLY A 544 -21.35 -39.31 -16.34
C GLY A 544 -21.05 -38.67 -17.71
N LYS A 545 -19.85 -38.12 -17.91
CA LYS A 545 -19.37 -37.61 -19.21
C LYS A 545 -17.84 -37.63 -19.28
N ASN A 546 -17.31 -37.60 -20.50
CA ASN A 546 -15.89 -37.38 -20.75
C ASN A 546 -15.48 -35.94 -20.40
N TYR A 547 -14.21 -35.77 -20.05
CA TYR A 547 -13.55 -34.51 -19.70
C TYR A 547 -12.03 -34.65 -19.94
N GLN A 548 -11.25 -33.57 -19.85
CA GLN A 548 -9.79 -33.58 -20.05
C GLN A 548 -9.01 -33.94 -18.77
N VAL A 549 -7.73 -34.34 -18.91
CA VAL A 549 -6.83 -34.54 -17.76
C VAL A 549 -6.88 -33.31 -16.83
N HIS A 550 -7.06 -33.54 -15.53
CA HIS A 550 -7.20 -32.50 -14.50
C HIS A 550 -8.36 -31.48 -14.70
N GLU A 551 -9.30 -31.67 -15.64
CA GLU A 551 -10.51 -30.82 -15.75
C GLU A 551 -11.42 -30.98 -14.50
N ARG A 552 -11.26 -32.06 -13.74
CA ARG A 552 -12.08 -32.41 -12.59
C ARG A 552 -11.27 -32.50 -11.30
N LEU A 553 -11.78 -31.81 -10.29
CA LEU A 553 -11.36 -31.92 -8.90
C LEU A 553 -12.27 -32.94 -8.21
N LEU A 554 -11.74 -34.11 -7.88
CA LEU A 554 -12.50 -35.25 -7.33
C LEU A 554 -12.35 -35.33 -5.82
N VAL A 555 -13.42 -35.77 -5.15
CA VAL A 555 -13.43 -36.00 -3.69
C VAL A 555 -13.93 -37.39 -3.36
N ALA A 556 -13.11 -38.15 -2.63
CA ALA A 556 -13.45 -39.43 -2.01
C ALA A 556 -13.68 -39.28 -0.49
N ASP A 557 -14.46 -40.19 0.09
CA ASP A 557 -14.64 -40.31 1.55
C ASP A 557 -13.54 -41.16 2.23
N GLU A 558 -13.66 -41.37 3.54
CA GLU A 558 -12.75 -42.21 4.33
C GLU A 558 -12.74 -43.70 3.96
N GLN A 559 -13.63 -44.15 3.06
CA GLN A 559 -13.62 -45.49 2.47
C GLN A 559 -13.07 -45.53 1.03
N GLY A 560 -12.70 -44.38 0.45
CA GLY A 560 -12.22 -44.27 -0.92
C GLY A 560 -13.32 -44.21 -1.99
N LYS A 561 -14.58 -44.01 -1.57
CA LYS A 561 -15.72 -43.88 -2.49
C LYS A 561 -15.88 -42.42 -2.91
N LEU A 562 -15.95 -42.19 -4.22
CA LEU A 562 -16.22 -40.88 -4.81
C LEU A 562 -17.57 -40.30 -4.31
N ARG A 563 -17.55 -39.02 -3.94
CA ARG A 563 -18.68 -38.28 -3.37
C ARG A 563 -19.09 -37.06 -4.18
N THR A 564 -18.13 -36.29 -4.69
CA THR A 564 -18.41 -35.12 -5.54
C THR A 564 -17.27 -34.85 -6.53
N SER A 565 -17.55 -33.99 -7.49
CA SER A 565 -16.63 -33.54 -8.55
C SER A 565 -16.93 -32.08 -8.88
N VAL A 566 -15.93 -31.20 -8.83
CA VAL A 566 -16.02 -29.83 -9.37
C VAL A 566 -15.35 -29.76 -10.74
N ALA A 567 -15.85 -28.93 -11.66
CA ALA A 567 -15.20 -28.67 -12.96
C ALA A 567 -14.29 -27.44 -12.87
N ALA A 568 -13.18 -27.46 -13.59
CA ALA A 568 -12.36 -26.27 -13.80
C ALA A 568 -13.12 -25.19 -14.60
N PRO A 569 -12.75 -23.90 -14.45
CA PRO A 569 -13.29 -22.83 -15.30
C PRO A 569 -12.99 -23.08 -16.78
N LYS A 570 -13.86 -22.61 -17.68
CA LYS A 570 -13.67 -22.77 -19.13
C LYS A 570 -12.31 -22.18 -19.55
N GLY A 571 -11.48 -22.98 -20.20
CA GLY A 571 -10.15 -22.60 -20.66
C GLY A 571 -9.01 -22.96 -19.69
N TYR A 572 -9.33 -23.58 -18.55
CA TYR A 572 -8.37 -24.00 -17.54
C TYR A 572 -8.56 -25.47 -17.13
N THR A 573 -7.51 -26.05 -16.56
CA THR A 573 -7.55 -27.27 -15.73
C THR A 573 -7.07 -26.94 -14.32
N PHE A 574 -7.25 -27.85 -13.36
CA PHE A 574 -6.67 -27.69 -12.02
C PHE A 574 -5.24 -28.24 -11.95
N ASP A 575 -4.41 -27.69 -11.08
CA ASP A 575 -3.21 -28.36 -10.58
C ASP A 575 -2.94 -27.98 -9.12
N HIS A 576 -1.98 -28.66 -8.48
CA HIS A 576 -1.52 -28.40 -7.12
C HIS A 576 -2.65 -28.25 -6.08
N SER A 577 -3.68 -29.09 -6.17
CA SER A 577 -4.90 -28.96 -5.35
C SER A 577 -4.69 -29.39 -3.91
N GLU A 578 -5.05 -28.52 -2.97
CA GLU A 578 -4.97 -28.77 -1.53
C GLU A 578 -6.29 -28.42 -0.83
N TRP A 579 -6.60 -29.07 0.29
CA TRP A 579 -7.65 -28.55 1.19
C TRP A 579 -7.19 -27.23 1.81
N VAL A 580 -8.10 -26.26 1.92
CA VAL A 580 -7.86 -25.09 2.76
C VAL A 580 -7.71 -25.55 4.21
N LEU A 581 -6.64 -25.11 4.89
CA LEU A 581 -6.39 -25.54 6.26
C LEU A 581 -7.53 -25.09 7.18
N ASN A 582 -8.02 -26.02 7.99
CA ASN A 582 -9.15 -25.86 8.91
C ASN A 582 -10.51 -25.59 8.23
N GLU A 583 -10.67 -25.91 6.95
CA GLU A 583 -11.95 -25.89 6.22
C GLU A 583 -12.40 -27.29 5.78
N ASP A 584 -13.71 -27.53 5.84
CA ASP A 584 -14.33 -28.79 5.37
C ASP A 584 -14.91 -28.70 3.95
N ASN A 585 -15.02 -27.50 3.38
CA ASN A 585 -15.78 -27.27 2.15
C ASN A 585 -15.01 -26.49 1.08
N PHE A 586 -13.77 -26.11 1.35
CA PHE A 586 -12.95 -25.30 0.45
C PHE A 586 -11.64 -26.00 0.13
N ALA A 587 -11.32 -26.07 -1.16
CA ALA A 587 -9.99 -26.38 -1.67
C ALA A 587 -9.33 -25.09 -2.16
N VAL A 588 -8.00 -25.06 -2.13
CA VAL A 588 -7.18 -24.11 -2.88
C VAL A 588 -6.54 -24.87 -4.04
N VAL A 589 -6.52 -24.25 -5.23
CA VAL A 589 -6.02 -24.87 -6.46
C VAL A 589 -5.22 -23.85 -7.27
N THR A 590 -4.29 -24.34 -8.06
CA THR A 590 -3.76 -23.61 -9.20
C THR A 590 -4.65 -23.85 -10.43
N LEU A 591 -4.79 -22.85 -11.30
CA LEU A 591 -5.48 -22.96 -12.58
C LEU A 591 -4.46 -22.89 -13.73
N THR A 592 -4.30 -24.00 -14.43
CA THR A 592 -3.39 -24.15 -15.58
C THR A 592 -4.15 -23.83 -16.86
N ASN A 593 -3.59 -22.96 -17.72
CA ASN A 593 -4.22 -22.59 -19.00
C ASN A 593 -3.95 -23.63 -20.11
N PHE A 594 -4.47 -23.38 -21.32
CA PHE A 594 -4.30 -24.29 -22.47
C PHE A 594 -2.84 -24.54 -22.87
N ASP A 595 -1.96 -23.56 -22.68
CA ASP A 595 -0.53 -23.64 -23.02
C ASP A 595 0.31 -24.28 -21.90
N GLY A 596 -0.33 -24.66 -20.78
CA GLY A 596 0.31 -25.31 -19.64
C GLY A 596 0.78 -24.36 -18.54
N ALA A 597 0.45 -23.07 -18.61
CA ALA A 597 0.95 -22.06 -17.67
C ALA A 597 0.06 -21.87 -16.43
N HIS A 598 0.68 -21.75 -15.26
CA HIS A 598 0.03 -21.77 -13.94
C HIS A 598 -0.37 -20.38 -13.44
N GLN A 599 -1.15 -19.66 -14.23
CA GLN A 599 -1.29 -18.20 -14.10
C GLN A 599 -2.12 -17.73 -12.89
N LYS A 600 -2.86 -18.61 -12.21
CA LYS A 600 -3.81 -18.23 -11.14
C LYS A 600 -3.85 -19.24 -10.01
N ILE A 601 -4.04 -18.74 -8.79
CA ILE A 601 -4.49 -19.55 -7.64
C ILE A 601 -5.93 -19.15 -7.31
N ALA A 602 -6.78 -20.12 -6.96
CA ALA A 602 -8.20 -19.90 -6.66
C ALA A 602 -8.69 -20.76 -5.47
N LEU A 603 -9.72 -20.26 -4.78
CA LEU A 603 -10.56 -21.05 -3.89
C LEU A 603 -11.64 -21.77 -4.69
N VAL A 604 -11.92 -23.02 -4.34
CA VAL A 604 -13.01 -23.83 -4.89
C VAL A 604 -13.91 -24.27 -3.74
N ASN A 605 -15.16 -23.84 -3.75
CA ASN A 605 -16.17 -24.35 -2.83
C ASN A 605 -16.70 -25.70 -3.34
N ILE A 606 -16.38 -26.77 -2.62
CA ILE A 606 -16.67 -28.17 -2.98
C ILE A 606 -18.18 -28.48 -2.94
N LYS A 607 -18.98 -27.72 -2.19
CA LYS A 607 -20.45 -27.89 -2.09
C LYS A 607 -21.20 -27.19 -3.22
N THR A 608 -20.80 -25.97 -3.59
CA THR A 608 -21.51 -25.15 -4.60
C THR A 608 -20.89 -25.24 -5.99
N GLY A 609 -19.62 -25.65 -6.08
CA GLY A 609 -18.81 -25.56 -7.30
C GLY A 609 -18.36 -24.14 -7.67
N SER A 610 -18.56 -23.14 -6.79
CA SER A 610 -18.13 -21.76 -7.06
C SER A 610 -16.61 -21.61 -6.91
N ILE A 611 -16.01 -20.84 -7.81
CA ILE A 611 -14.57 -20.62 -7.88
C ILE A 611 -14.28 -19.12 -7.73
N THR A 612 -13.34 -18.78 -6.84
CA THR A 612 -12.94 -17.39 -6.53
C THR A 612 -11.43 -17.28 -6.70
N ASN A 613 -10.97 -16.52 -7.69
CA ASN A 613 -9.54 -16.29 -7.92
C ASN A 613 -8.95 -15.47 -6.76
N LEU A 614 -7.76 -15.85 -6.30
CA LEU A 614 -7.02 -15.22 -5.21
C LEU A 614 -5.88 -14.36 -5.71
N VAL A 615 -5.04 -14.93 -6.57
CA VAL A 615 -3.89 -14.24 -7.17
C VAL A 615 -3.74 -14.59 -8.66
N GLU A 616 -3.14 -13.67 -9.41
CA GLU A 616 -2.76 -13.84 -10.82
C GLU A 616 -1.28 -13.47 -11.00
N GLY A 617 -0.54 -14.23 -11.80
CA GLY A 617 0.89 -14.07 -12.08
C GLY A 617 1.33 -14.99 -13.23
N ASP A 618 2.63 -15.24 -13.38
CA ASP A 618 3.14 -16.04 -14.51
C ASP A 618 3.06 -17.55 -14.23
N GLU A 619 3.77 -18.05 -13.21
CA GLU A 619 3.78 -19.46 -12.80
C GLU A 619 3.63 -19.62 -11.27
N LEU A 620 2.43 -19.97 -10.81
CA LEU A 620 2.06 -20.01 -9.39
C LEU A 620 1.81 -21.46 -8.92
N TRP A 621 2.75 -22.02 -8.16
CA TRP A 621 2.79 -23.46 -7.84
C TRP A 621 2.57 -23.75 -6.35
N HIS A 622 2.03 -24.93 -6.02
CA HIS A 622 1.87 -25.44 -4.64
C HIS A 622 1.25 -24.47 -3.62
N PRO A 623 -0.01 -24.03 -3.80
CA PRO A 623 -0.69 -23.14 -2.86
C PRO A 623 -1.08 -23.84 -1.56
N CYS A 624 -0.81 -23.17 -0.43
CA CYS A 624 -1.32 -23.47 0.89
C CYS A 624 -2.13 -22.28 1.41
N PHE A 625 -3.42 -22.48 1.63
CA PHE A 625 -4.31 -21.45 2.17
C PHE A 625 -4.62 -21.78 3.64
N TRP A 626 -4.40 -20.81 4.51
CA TRP A 626 -4.58 -20.92 5.95
C TRP A 626 -5.79 -20.11 6.44
N THR A 627 -6.61 -20.76 7.25
CA THR A 627 -7.59 -20.13 8.15
C THR A 627 -7.28 -20.58 9.59
N PRO A 628 -7.60 -19.80 10.64
CA PRO A 628 -7.40 -20.23 12.02
C PRO A 628 -8.19 -21.51 12.34
N PHE A 629 -7.63 -22.34 13.21
CA PHE A 629 -8.32 -23.53 13.74
C PHE A 629 -9.55 -23.14 14.56
N ASP A 630 -9.40 -22.10 15.37
CA ASP A 630 -10.49 -21.47 16.10
C ASP A 630 -11.10 -20.36 15.24
N LYS A 631 -12.23 -20.68 14.59
CA LYS A 631 -13.15 -19.71 13.96
C LYS A 631 -14.41 -19.50 14.77
N THR A 632 -14.58 -20.29 15.84
CA THR A 632 -15.44 -19.82 16.91
C THR A 632 -14.82 -18.50 17.35
N THR A 633 -15.63 -17.45 17.31
CA THR A 633 -15.44 -16.36 18.25
C THR A 633 -15.19 -17.02 19.60
N SER A 634 -14.15 -16.60 20.32
CA SER A 634 -14.12 -16.83 21.76
C SER A 634 -15.48 -16.38 22.35
N GLU A 635 -15.85 -16.77 23.57
CA GLU A 635 -17.01 -16.17 24.26
C GLU A 635 -16.69 -14.71 24.68
N THR A 636 -16.19 -13.91 23.73
CA THR A 636 -16.08 -12.47 23.77
C THR A 636 -17.46 -11.88 23.53
N SER A 637 -17.85 -10.90 24.34
CA SER A 637 -18.95 -9.99 24.01
C SER A 637 -18.63 -9.04 22.84
N TRP A 638 -17.43 -9.16 22.26
CA TRP A 638 -16.82 -8.25 21.29
C TRP A 638 -17.01 -8.73 19.84
N SER A 639 -17.29 -7.80 18.92
CA SER A 639 -17.50 -8.14 17.50
C SER A 639 -16.18 -8.18 16.72
N GLU A 640 -15.74 -9.36 16.30
CA GLU A 640 -14.45 -9.57 15.63
C GLU A 640 -14.30 -8.85 14.28
N ASP A 641 -15.43 -8.52 13.64
CA ASP A 641 -15.50 -7.81 12.36
C ASP A 641 -15.39 -6.29 12.48
N SER A 642 -15.49 -5.76 13.70
CA SER A 642 -15.61 -4.32 13.98
C SER A 642 -14.52 -3.84 14.94
N VAL A 643 -14.29 -4.53 16.06
CA VAL A 643 -13.27 -4.15 17.07
C VAL A 643 -11.90 -4.03 16.43
N GLY A 644 -11.27 -2.86 16.59
CA GLY A 644 -9.91 -2.65 16.10
C GLY A 644 -9.76 -2.35 14.61
N VAL A 645 -10.86 -2.28 13.85
CA VAL A 645 -10.82 -1.97 12.40
C VAL A 645 -10.74 -0.45 12.22
N TYR A 646 -9.63 0.14 12.66
CA TYR A 646 -9.43 1.60 12.73
C TYR A 646 -9.06 2.28 11.41
N LEU A 647 -8.69 1.51 10.39
CA LEU A 647 -8.42 2.00 9.04
C LEU A 647 -9.65 1.80 8.13
N SER A 648 -9.96 2.83 7.34
CA SER A 648 -10.99 2.87 6.31
C SER A 648 -10.43 3.54 5.06
N ALA A 649 -11.12 3.42 3.92
CA ALA A 649 -10.74 4.19 2.72
C ALA A 649 -10.88 5.71 2.92
N GLU A 650 -11.79 6.14 3.81
CA GLU A 650 -12.09 7.55 4.09
C GLU A 650 -11.04 8.22 4.98
N ASN A 651 -10.42 7.48 5.92
CA ASN A 651 -9.37 8.00 6.80
C ASN A 651 -7.94 7.66 6.37
N LEU A 652 -7.72 7.08 5.17
CA LEU A 652 -6.39 6.77 4.64
C LEU A 652 -5.43 7.98 4.67
N SER A 653 -5.93 9.19 4.39
CA SER A 653 -5.17 10.44 4.39
C SER A 653 -4.78 10.96 5.79
N ALA A 654 -5.42 10.47 6.86
CA ALA A 654 -5.19 10.82 8.26
C ALA A 654 -4.87 9.58 9.12
N SER A 655 -4.34 8.54 8.48
CA SER A 655 -4.31 7.16 8.99
C SER A 655 -3.29 6.88 10.10
N GLU A 656 -2.58 7.90 10.60
CA GLU A 656 -1.62 7.74 11.70
C GLU A 656 -2.29 7.40 13.03
N LEU A 657 -3.40 8.07 13.37
CA LEU A 657 -4.11 7.80 14.61
C LEU A 657 -4.57 6.33 14.65
N SER A 658 -5.13 5.85 13.54
CA SER A 658 -5.58 4.47 13.36
C SER A 658 -4.48 3.43 13.60
N ARG A 659 -3.23 3.70 13.17
CA ARG A 659 -2.07 2.84 13.46
C ARG A 659 -1.66 2.93 14.93
N LYS A 660 -1.73 4.12 15.55
CA LYS A 660 -1.42 4.33 16.97
C LYS A 660 -2.44 3.70 17.92
N MET A 661 -3.68 3.42 17.49
CA MET A 661 -4.68 2.74 18.31
C MET A 661 -4.17 1.39 18.86
N LEU A 662 -3.38 0.65 18.09
CA LEU A 662 -2.76 -0.60 18.58
C LEU A 662 -1.85 -0.34 19.79
N ALA A 663 -1.00 0.68 19.71
CA ALA A 663 -0.11 1.07 20.80
C ALA A 663 -0.89 1.56 22.03
N PHE A 664 -1.95 2.36 21.82
CA PHE A 664 -2.85 2.81 22.88
C PHE A 664 -3.46 1.62 23.65
N TRP A 665 -4.16 0.72 22.95
CA TRP A 665 -4.80 -0.44 23.58
C TRP A 665 -3.81 -1.44 24.17
N THR A 666 -2.60 -1.56 23.60
CA THR A 666 -1.53 -2.40 24.17
C THR A 666 -1.01 -1.85 25.50
N PHE A 667 -0.93 -0.53 25.66
CA PHE A 667 -0.26 0.09 26.81
C PHE A 667 -1.19 0.71 27.86
N LYS A 668 -2.50 0.88 27.59
CA LYS A 668 -3.47 1.61 28.43
C LYS A 668 -3.34 1.40 29.95
N ASP A 669 -3.18 0.16 30.41
CA ASP A 669 -3.12 -0.20 31.83
C ASP A 669 -1.78 0.15 32.50
N SER A 670 -0.82 0.66 31.74
CA SER A 670 0.54 1.02 32.18
C SER A 670 0.86 2.50 32.07
N ILE A 671 0.16 3.26 31.21
CA ILE A 671 0.45 4.66 30.90
C ILE A 671 0.31 5.53 32.16
N GLU A 672 1.38 6.26 32.50
CA GLU A 672 1.38 7.32 33.52
C GLU A 672 1.38 8.73 32.89
N LEU A 673 1.87 8.86 31.66
CA LEU A 673 1.90 10.11 30.90
C LEU A 673 1.50 9.89 29.42
N ILE A 674 0.67 10.76 28.86
CA ILE A 674 0.29 10.69 27.45
C ILE A 674 0.40 12.05 26.76
N GLY A 675 0.96 12.06 25.55
CA GLY A 675 1.03 13.26 24.69
C GLY A 675 -0.08 13.25 23.65
N LEU A 676 -0.86 14.33 23.57
CA LEU A 676 -1.93 14.57 22.60
C LEU A 676 -1.61 15.84 21.81
N GLY A 677 -1.92 15.87 20.52
CA GLY A 677 -1.61 17.03 19.67
C GLY A 677 -1.58 16.72 18.18
N ASN A 678 -1.06 17.69 17.42
CA ASN A 678 -0.88 17.64 15.97
C ASN A 678 0.57 17.25 15.59
N SER A 679 1.03 17.65 14.41
CA SER A 679 2.36 17.38 13.83
C SER A 679 3.56 17.76 14.72
N ARG A 680 3.45 18.83 15.52
CA ARG A 680 4.49 19.23 16.47
C ARG A 680 4.62 18.26 17.64
N MET A 681 3.50 17.77 18.17
CA MET A 681 3.50 16.68 19.16
C MET A 681 4.01 15.36 18.57
N ARG A 682 3.59 15.01 17.33
CA ARG A 682 4.06 13.82 16.60
C ARG A 682 5.58 13.74 16.56
N SER A 683 6.21 14.83 16.11
CA SER A 683 7.66 14.87 15.87
C SER A 683 8.45 15.15 17.16
N GLY A 684 7.97 16.08 17.98
CA GLY A 684 8.72 16.67 19.10
C GLY A 684 8.71 15.88 20.40
N PHE A 685 7.77 14.95 20.63
CA PHE A 685 7.70 14.21 21.90
C PHE A 685 8.13 12.74 21.76
N ASN A 686 9.30 12.41 22.31
CA ASN A 686 9.83 11.05 22.42
C ASN A 686 9.48 10.39 23.78
N PRO A 687 8.52 9.44 23.84
CA PRO A 687 8.12 8.72 25.04
C PRO A 687 9.11 7.63 25.48
N LEU A 688 10.17 7.37 24.70
CA LEU A 688 11.23 6.41 25.06
C LEU A 688 12.22 7.01 26.07
N ASP A 689 12.42 8.33 26.06
CA ASP A 689 13.36 9.05 26.95
C ASP A 689 12.75 9.36 28.34
N MET A 690 11.45 9.11 28.51
CA MET A 690 10.71 9.46 29.73
C MET A 690 10.95 8.47 30.87
N SER A 691 11.11 8.98 32.09
CA SER A 691 11.28 8.19 33.32
C SER A 691 9.99 7.59 33.88
N VAL A 692 8.86 7.83 33.20
CA VAL A 692 7.54 7.25 33.47
C VAL A 692 7.02 6.54 32.21
N PRO A 693 6.21 5.47 32.34
CA PRO A 693 5.54 4.86 31.20
C PRO A 693 4.74 5.91 30.41
N SER A 694 5.17 6.16 29.18
CA SER A 694 4.68 7.24 28.33
C SER A 694 4.21 6.74 26.97
N LEU A 695 3.24 7.43 26.37
CA LEU A 695 2.76 7.18 24.99
C LEU A 695 2.62 8.51 24.24
N ASN A 696 3.09 8.57 22.99
CA ASN A 696 2.76 9.66 22.06
C ASN A 696 1.50 9.26 21.26
N PHE A 697 0.39 9.94 21.48
CA PHE A 697 -0.92 9.65 20.90
C PHE A 697 -1.48 10.87 20.14
N SER A 698 -0.59 11.55 19.40
CA SER A 698 -0.97 12.60 18.45
C SER A 698 -1.68 12.04 17.20
N GLY A 699 -2.62 12.79 16.64
CA GLY A 699 -3.24 12.56 15.32
C GLY A 699 -2.90 13.69 14.35
N ILE A 700 -3.14 13.51 13.05
CA ILE A 700 -2.95 14.57 12.03
C ILE A 700 -4.08 14.49 11.00
N PRO A 701 -4.80 15.60 10.74
CA PRO A 701 -4.80 16.84 11.51
C PRO A 701 -5.41 16.64 12.90
N CYS A 702 -5.09 17.48 13.89
CA CYS A 702 -5.69 17.39 15.22
C CYS A 702 -5.56 18.72 16.01
N ASP A 703 -6.59 19.54 15.95
CA ASP A 703 -6.79 20.73 16.79
C ASP A 703 -7.19 20.41 18.26
N MET A 704 -7.56 21.42 19.05
CA MET A 704 -7.96 21.20 20.46
C MET A 704 -9.33 20.53 20.59
N HIS A 705 -10.17 20.52 19.56
CA HIS A 705 -11.40 19.72 19.53
C HIS A 705 -11.07 18.23 19.39
N CYS A 706 -10.17 17.88 18.48
CA CYS A 706 -9.64 16.53 18.33
C CYS A 706 -8.92 16.06 19.61
N ILE A 707 -8.04 16.89 20.20
CA ILE A 707 -7.37 16.59 21.47
C ILE A 707 -8.38 16.35 22.61
N HIS A 708 -9.41 17.20 22.73
CA HIS A 708 -10.46 17.05 23.76
C HIS A 708 -11.28 15.78 23.56
N TYR A 709 -11.63 15.43 22.32
CA TYR A 709 -12.34 14.20 21.98
C TYR A 709 -11.53 12.97 22.39
N LEU A 710 -10.25 12.91 21.97
CA LEU A 710 -9.34 11.81 22.34
C LEU A 710 -9.19 11.70 23.84
N PHE A 711 -9.01 12.84 24.53
CA PHE A 711 -8.87 12.85 25.98
C PHE A 711 -10.11 12.28 26.68
N LYS A 712 -11.29 12.83 26.37
CA LYS A 712 -12.55 12.53 27.06
C LYS A 712 -13.09 11.13 26.80
N ASN A 713 -12.90 10.61 25.58
CA ASN A 713 -13.52 9.35 25.16
C ASN A 713 -12.61 8.16 25.42
N TYR A 714 -11.32 8.27 25.08
CA TYR A 714 -10.35 7.19 25.24
C TYR A 714 -9.52 7.33 26.52
N VAL A 715 -8.79 8.44 26.65
CA VAL A 715 -7.70 8.56 27.62
C VAL A 715 -8.19 8.58 29.06
N SER A 716 -9.19 9.40 29.38
CA SER A 716 -9.72 9.57 30.74
C SER A 716 -10.42 8.34 31.29
N ASN A 717 -10.83 7.41 30.41
CA ASN A 717 -11.64 6.24 30.78
C ASN A 717 -10.79 4.96 30.79
N GLN A 718 -9.85 4.83 29.84
CA GLN A 718 -9.10 3.59 29.63
C GLN A 718 -7.71 3.57 30.29
N CYS A 719 -7.18 4.70 30.80
CA CYS A 719 -5.82 4.76 31.37
C CYS A 719 -5.82 4.89 32.91
N PRO A 720 -6.03 3.81 33.69
CA PRO A 720 -6.24 3.87 35.14
C PRO A 720 -5.02 4.29 35.97
N LYS A 721 -3.83 4.41 35.36
CA LYS A 721 -2.59 4.87 36.02
C LYS A 721 -2.15 6.28 35.59
N LEU A 722 -2.94 6.95 34.75
CA LEU A 722 -2.61 8.24 34.18
C LEU A 722 -2.48 9.30 35.27
N LYS A 723 -1.40 10.09 35.21
CA LYS A 723 -1.11 11.19 36.13
C LYS A 723 -0.85 12.50 35.39
N TYR A 724 -0.40 12.41 34.14
CA TYR A 724 0.03 13.55 33.34
C TYR A 724 -0.54 13.46 31.93
N VAL A 725 -1.11 14.54 31.43
CA VAL A 725 -1.48 14.70 30.02
C VAL A 725 -0.70 15.87 29.47
N VAL A 726 0.00 15.68 28.37
CA VAL A 726 0.73 16.73 27.68
C VAL A 726 -0.06 17.07 26.42
N VAL A 727 -0.42 18.34 26.24
CA VAL A 727 -1.18 18.81 25.06
C VAL A 727 -0.34 19.81 24.28
N SER A 728 -0.29 19.68 22.95
CA SER A 728 0.28 20.76 22.14
C SER A 728 -0.69 21.94 22.10
N LEU A 729 -0.13 23.14 22.25
CA LEU A 729 -0.82 24.41 22.22
C LEU A 729 -0.47 25.14 20.94
N ASP A 730 -0.89 24.55 19.84
CA ASP A 730 -0.67 25.03 18.48
C ASP A 730 -1.68 26.12 18.12
N PHE A 731 -1.64 27.24 18.86
CA PHE A 731 -2.61 28.35 18.75
C PHE A 731 -2.78 28.85 17.31
N ASP A 732 -1.69 28.84 16.56
CA ASP A 732 -1.58 29.24 15.17
C ASP A 732 -2.23 28.26 14.18
N MET A 733 -2.71 27.11 14.66
CA MET A 733 -3.55 26.16 13.93
C MET A 733 -4.97 26.02 14.53
N TRP A 734 -5.38 26.91 15.45
CA TRP A 734 -6.72 26.89 16.08
C TRP A 734 -7.78 27.67 15.29
N PHE A 735 -7.75 27.60 13.95
CA PHE A 735 -8.68 28.30 13.04
C PHE A 735 -9.92 27.47 12.65
N ASN A 736 -9.97 26.17 12.98
CA ASN A 736 -11.14 25.33 12.74
C ASN A 736 -12.32 25.72 13.66
N TYR A 737 -13.44 26.11 13.05
CA TYR A 737 -14.69 26.45 13.76
C TYR A 737 -15.64 25.26 13.95
N ASP A 738 -15.62 24.27 13.04
CA ASP A 738 -16.37 23.03 13.21
C ASP A 738 -15.51 21.99 13.94
N GLY A 739 -15.86 21.79 15.21
CA GLY A 739 -15.20 20.87 16.13
C GLY A 739 -15.31 19.37 15.81
N HIS A 740 -15.93 18.99 14.70
CA HIS A 740 -15.89 17.62 14.18
C HIS A 740 -14.89 17.43 13.03
N THR A 741 -14.43 18.50 12.37
CA THR A 741 -13.60 18.44 11.14
C THR A 741 -12.40 17.49 11.25
N ASP A 742 -11.55 17.69 12.26
CA ASP A 742 -10.33 16.89 12.44
C ASP A 742 -10.63 15.50 13.02
N VAL A 743 -11.67 15.37 13.86
CA VAL A 743 -12.12 14.08 14.40
C VAL A 743 -12.58 13.18 13.25
N ASP A 744 -13.45 13.70 12.39
CA ASP A 744 -14.01 12.99 11.24
C ASP A 744 -12.91 12.62 10.24
N ARG A 745 -11.96 13.53 9.93
CA ARG A 745 -10.79 13.19 9.10
C ARG A 745 -10.02 11.96 9.61
N ASN A 746 -9.80 11.86 10.92
CA ASN A 746 -9.10 10.71 11.51
C ASN A 746 -9.98 9.44 11.63
N MET A 747 -11.31 9.58 11.74
CA MET A 747 -12.19 8.50 12.21
C MET A 747 -13.29 8.03 11.23
N SER A 748 -13.62 8.78 10.17
CA SER A 748 -14.74 8.44 9.27
C SER A 748 -14.57 7.10 8.55
N GLY A 749 -15.69 6.44 8.27
CA GLY A 749 -15.78 5.15 7.58
C GLY A 749 -15.14 3.95 8.32
N SER A 750 -14.64 4.15 9.55
CA SER A 750 -13.96 3.11 10.33
C SER A 750 -14.96 2.37 11.22
N LEU A 751 -15.14 1.08 10.93
CA LEU A 751 -15.93 0.19 11.79
C LEU A 751 -15.40 0.12 13.22
N GLY A 752 -14.09 0.25 13.44
CA GLY A 752 -13.49 0.30 14.77
C GLY A 752 -13.93 1.53 15.57
N PHE A 753 -13.80 2.73 14.99
CA PHE A 753 -14.21 3.96 15.66
C PHE A 753 -15.74 4.04 15.84
N GLU A 754 -16.54 3.61 14.86
CA GLU A 754 -17.99 3.48 14.99
C GLU A 754 -18.39 2.49 16.09
N TYR A 755 -17.70 1.35 16.19
CA TYR A 755 -17.99 0.34 17.21
C TYR A 755 -17.62 0.85 18.61
N ASP A 756 -16.49 1.55 18.77
CA ASP A 756 -16.10 2.20 20.03
C ASP A 756 -17.15 3.23 20.49
N VAL A 757 -17.67 4.06 19.58
CA VAL A 757 -18.76 5.02 19.85
C VAL A 757 -20.04 4.30 20.29
N ASN A 758 -20.43 3.24 19.57
CA ASN A 758 -21.65 2.47 19.87
C ASN A 758 -21.58 1.68 21.20
N HIS A 759 -20.38 1.51 21.78
CA HIS A 759 -20.16 0.88 23.09
C HIS A 759 -19.74 1.90 24.16
N GLU A 760 -20.05 3.19 23.94
CA GLU A 760 -19.79 4.31 24.84
C GLU A 760 -18.31 4.42 25.29
N PHE A 761 -17.38 3.98 24.43
CA PHE A 761 -15.95 3.85 24.71
C PHE A 761 -15.61 2.98 25.94
N TYR A 762 -16.43 1.96 26.21
CA TYR A 762 -16.20 0.89 27.19
C TYR A 762 -16.00 1.38 28.64
N PRO A 763 -17.02 1.98 29.28
CA PRO A 763 -16.90 2.54 30.63
C PRO A 763 -16.53 1.50 31.71
N GLU A 764 -16.90 0.23 31.51
CA GLU A 764 -16.52 -0.90 32.38
C GLU A 764 -15.11 -1.47 32.07
N GLY A 765 -14.40 -0.88 31.11
CA GLY A 765 -13.11 -1.34 30.59
C GLY A 765 -13.21 -2.45 29.54
N VAL A 766 -12.05 -2.85 29.02
CA VAL A 766 -11.90 -3.94 28.04
C VAL A 766 -10.90 -4.99 28.51
N ASP A 767 -11.15 -6.26 28.14
CA ASP A 767 -10.34 -7.42 28.51
C ASP A 767 -9.22 -7.72 27.49
N SER A 768 -8.43 -8.78 27.76
CA SER A 768 -7.33 -9.20 26.88
C SER A 768 -7.77 -9.73 25.52
N SER A 769 -8.99 -10.23 25.38
CA SER A 769 -9.54 -10.69 24.09
C SER A 769 -9.83 -9.50 23.18
N PHE A 770 -10.36 -8.40 23.71
CA PHE A 770 -10.51 -7.13 22.97
C PHE A 770 -9.17 -6.63 22.42
N VAL A 771 -8.14 -6.54 23.28
CA VAL A 771 -6.80 -6.07 22.86
C VAL A 771 -6.17 -7.03 21.83
N ASN A 772 -6.43 -8.34 21.92
CA ASN A 772 -6.03 -9.30 20.90
C ASN A 772 -6.78 -9.07 19.56
N LEU A 773 -8.07 -8.76 19.58
CA LEU A 773 -8.83 -8.41 18.37
C LEU A 773 -8.29 -7.12 17.73
N VAL A 774 -7.98 -6.09 18.54
CA VAL A 774 -7.30 -4.88 18.05
C VAL A 774 -5.99 -5.23 17.36
N LYS A 775 -5.14 -6.08 17.96
CA LYS A 775 -3.89 -6.54 17.33
C LYS A 775 -4.11 -7.34 16.04
N LEU A 776 -5.17 -8.16 15.97
CA LEU A 776 -5.49 -8.97 14.79
C LEU A 776 -6.09 -8.15 13.64
N ASN A 777 -6.76 -7.05 13.93
CA ASN A 777 -7.39 -6.17 12.95
C ASN A 777 -6.54 -4.94 12.54
N SER A 778 -5.48 -4.63 13.29
CA SER A 778 -4.50 -3.61 12.95
C SER A 778 -3.61 -4.03 11.75
N PRO A 779 -3.11 -3.07 10.95
CA PRO A 779 -2.13 -3.37 9.91
C PRO A 779 -0.76 -3.74 10.53
N VAL A 780 0.10 -4.42 9.75
CA VAL A 780 1.39 -4.95 10.24
C VAL A 780 2.34 -3.84 10.70
N ASP A 781 2.34 -2.70 10.03
CA ASP A 781 3.15 -1.52 10.36
C ASP A 781 2.71 -0.82 11.66
N ALA A 782 1.50 -1.08 12.16
CA ALA A 782 1.09 -0.63 13.50
C ALA A 782 1.99 -1.20 14.62
N GLU A 783 2.67 -2.34 14.40
CA GLU A 783 3.66 -2.85 15.37
C GLU A 783 4.89 -1.92 15.51
N GLU A 784 5.22 -1.12 14.50
CA GLU A 784 6.28 -0.11 14.60
C GLU A 784 5.90 1.01 15.58
N PHE A 785 4.62 1.41 15.58
CA PHE A 785 4.08 2.34 16.58
C PHE A 785 4.00 1.71 17.97
N VAL A 786 3.79 0.40 18.10
CA VAL A 786 3.95 -0.29 19.41
C VAL A 786 5.40 -0.22 19.88
N ALA A 787 6.36 -0.51 19.00
CA ALA A 787 7.79 -0.50 19.33
C ALA A 787 8.32 0.89 19.74
N ARG A 788 7.90 1.96 19.04
CA ARG A 788 8.24 3.35 19.38
C ARG A 788 7.27 4.04 20.37
N LYS A 789 6.31 3.31 20.97
CA LYS A 789 5.23 3.85 21.83
C LYS A 789 4.51 5.07 21.22
N GLY A 790 4.19 4.98 19.93
CA GLY A 790 3.43 5.96 19.15
C GLY A 790 4.24 7.16 18.62
N TRP A 791 5.55 7.22 18.87
CA TRP A 791 6.41 8.29 18.34
C TRP A 791 6.83 8.04 16.89
N PHE A 792 6.82 9.13 16.10
CA PHE A 792 7.31 9.17 14.73
C PHE A 792 8.69 9.84 14.70
N GLU A 793 9.70 9.12 14.23
CA GLU A 793 11.10 9.51 14.34
C GLU A 793 11.57 10.30 13.11
N SER A 794 11.45 11.63 13.15
CA SER A 794 11.92 12.52 12.08
C SER A 794 13.46 12.64 12.07
N MET A 795 14.12 11.87 11.22
CA MET A 795 15.60 11.79 11.15
C MET A 795 16.27 12.90 10.33
N GLU A 796 15.55 13.54 9.40
CA GLU A 796 16.12 14.55 8.49
C GLU A 796 16.41 15.88 9.20
N LYS A 797 17.35 16.65 8.65
CA LYS A 797 17.87 17.91 9.23
C LYS A 797 17.80 19.05 8.21
N ARG A 798 16.60 19.45 7.76
CA ARG A 798 16.47 20.56 6.79
C ARG A 798 16.85 21.91 7.41
N GLY A 799 16.62 22.08 8.72
CA GLY A 799 16.96 23.29 9.45
C GLY A 799 15.78 24.23 9.68
N TRP A 800 15.96 25.23 10.53
CA TRP A 800 14.95 26.28 10.79
C TRP A 800 14.80 27.28 9.64
N THR A 801 15.68 27.25 8.65
CA THR A 801 15.70 28.17 7.50
C THR A 801 16.27 27.44 6.29
N ASP A 802 15.94 27.95 5.11
CA ASP A 802 16.54 27.58 3.84
C ASP A 802 18.03 27.99 3.76
N GLU A 803 18.63 27.81 2.58
CA GLU A 803 20.01 28.22 2.29
C GLU A 803 20.25 29.74 2.30
N ASN A 804 19.20 30.55 2.18
CA ASN A 804 19.25 32.01 2.26
C ASN A 804 19.06 32.55 3.70
N GLY A 805 18.73 31.70 4.67
CA GLY A 805 18.46 32.09 6.05
C GLY A 805 17.03 32.62 6.27
N VAL A 806 16.09 32.24 5.40
CA VAL A 806 14.66 32.54 5.40
C VAL A 806 13.87 31.29 5.85
N ALA A 807 12.76 31.49 6.56
CA ALA A 807 11.79 30.42 6.82
C ALA A 807 10.49 30.73 6.08
N GLU A 808 9.90 29.69 5.49
CA GLU A 808 8.62 29.76 4.76
C GLU A 808 7.48 30.25 5.67
N ILE A 809 6.58 31.02 5.07
CA ILE A 809 5.32 31.47 5.67
C ILE A 809 4.21 31.11 4.69
N ASP A 810 3.28 30.25 5.11
CA ASP A 810 2.17 29.75 4.29
C ASP A 810 1.03 30.76 4.21
N ILE A 811 0.90 31.59 5.26
CA ILE A 811 -0.10 32.63 5.41
C ILE A 811 0.61 33.82 6.08
N ASP A 812 0.71 34.99 5.43
CA ASP A 812 1.25 36.19 6.09
C ASP A 812 0.15 37.15 6.55
N SER A 813 0.08 37.35 7.85
CA SER A 813 -0.80 38.32 8.49
C SER A 813 -0.24 39.74 8.56
N THR A 814 1.07 39.92 8.37
CA THR A 814 1.73 41.19 8.67
C THR A 814 1.60 42.20 7.53
N TRP A 815 1.44 41.72 6.29
CA TRP A 815 1.20 42.53 5.09
C TRP A 815 0.00 43.49 5.19
N SER A 816 -1.06 43.12 5.92
CA SER A 816 -2.26 43.95 6.10
C SER A 816 -1.94 45.32 6.72
N THR A 817 -1.01 45.36 7.69
CA THR A 817 -0.64 46.58 8.43
C THR A 817 0.15 47.58 7.57
N CYS A 818 0.93 47.07 6.60
CA CYS A 818 1.67 47.91 5.65
C CYS A 818 0.77 48.73 4.72
N LEU A 819 -0.49 48.32 4.52
CA LEU A 819 -1.45 49.01 3.66
C LEU A 819 -2.22 50.15 4.35
N VAL A 820 -2.13 50.27 5.69
CA VAL A 820 -3.01 51.15 6.50
C VAL A 820 -2.27 52.30 7.18
N ASP A 821 -1.08 52.06 7.75
CA ASP A 821 -0.38 53.03 8.61
C ASP A 821 0.65 53.92 7.90
N LYS A 822 0.76 53.86 6.57
CA LYS A 822 1.64 54.75 5.78
C LYS A 822 0.84 55.69 4.89
N ASP A 823 1.18 56.98 5.00
CA ASP A 823 0.69 58.03 4.12
C ASP A 823 0.99 57.64 2.66
N TYR A 824 -0.05 57.61 1.82
CA TYR A 824 -0.01 57.05 0.45
C TYR A 824 1.02 57.72 -0.48
N ALA A 825 1.64 58.83 -0.05
CA ALA A 825 2.68 59.54 -0.76
C ALA A 825 4.03 58.79 -0.89
N GLU A 826 4.35 57.84 0.00
CA GLU A 826 5.57 57.01 -0.12
C GLU A 826 5.30 55.57 -0.64
N CYS A 827 4.04 55.14 -0.71
CA CYS A 827 3.69 53.93 -1.46
C CYS A 827 3.66 54.27 -2.96
N VAL A 828 4.75 53.92 -3.67
CA VAL A 828 4.85 54.07 -5.13
C VAL A 828 4.00 53.00 -5.82
N ILE A 829 2.68 53.17 -5.75
CA ILE A 829 1.72 52.55 -6.67
C ILE A 829 1.60 53.49 -7.86
N ASP A 830 2.38 53.21 -8.91
CA ASP A 830 2.10 53.79 -10.22
C ASP A 830 0.84 53.11 -10.76
N ASN A 831 -0.25 53.87 -10.92
CA ASN A 831 -1.54 53.41 -11.47
C ASN A 831 -1.47 52.98 -12.96
N ARG A 832 -0.27 52.65 -13.47
CA ARG A 832 0.02 52.08 -14.79
C ARG A 832 1.10 50.99 -14.79
N SER A 833 1.64 50.60 -13.63
CA SER A 833 2.54 49.45 -13.52
C SER A 833 2.34 48.70 -12.19
N GLU A 834 1.78 47.50 -12.27
CA GLU A 834 1.44 46.60 -11.16
C GLU A 834 2.69 45.89 -10.58
N ILE A 835 3.75 46.64 -10.29
CA ILE A 835 5.01 46.09 -9.72
C ILE A 835 5.27 46.73 -8.36
N CYS A 836 4.98 45.97 -7.30
CA CYS A 836 5.28 46.36 -5.93
C CYS A 836 6.80 46.29 -5.68
N ARG A 837 7.47 47.42 -5.43
CA ARG A 837 8.89 47.47 -5.07
C ARG A 837 9.10 47.31 -3.56
N SER A 838 8.83 46.11 -3.05
CA SER A 838 9.24 45.67 -1.72
C SER A 838 10.53 44.84 -1.81
N THR A 839 11.41 44.94 -0.81
CA THR A 839 12.56 44.02 -0.64
C THR A 839 12.20 42.74 0.13
N TYR A 840 10.92 42.58 0.48
CA TYR A 840 10.38 41.37 1.08
C TYR A 840 9.55 40.63 0.01
N HIS A 841 10.00 39.43 -0.34
CA HIS A 841 9.20 38.48 -1.09
C HIS A 841 8.06 38.00 -0.20
N LEU A 842 6.83 38.33 -0.58
CA LEU A 842 5.63 37.73 -0.05
C LEU A 842 4.52 37.87 -1.08
N GLU A 843 3.73 36.81 -1.17
CA GLU A 843 2.90 36.48 -2.32
C GLU A 843 1.43 36.59 -1.86
N ASN A 844 0.69 37.50 -2.50
CA ASN A 844 -0.76 37.72 -2.50
C ASN A 844 -1.62 37.78 -1.23
N CYS A 845 -2.50 38.80 -1.23
CA CYS A 845 -3.72 38.85 -0.42
C CYS A 845 -4.78 37.88 -0.97
N MET A 846 -5.27 36.95 -0.15
CA MET A 846 -6.43 36.11 -0.48
C MET A 846 -7.78 36.84 -0.21
N PRO A 847 -8.82 36.66 -1.05
CA PRO A 847 -10.17 37.16 -0.76
C PRO A 847 -10.87 36.44 0.41
N ASP A 848 -11.89 37.07 0.98
CA ASP A 848 -12.68 36.56 2.11
C ASP A 848 -13.44 35.25 1.81
N SER A 849 -12.87 34.12 2.24
CA SER A 849 -13.59 32.88 2.51
C SER A 849 -13.20 32.30 3.88
N ASN A 850 -13.73 32.93 4.94
CA ASN A 850 -13.83 32.45 6.33
C ASN A 850 -12.56 32.11 7.14
N VAL A 851 -11.37 31.97 6.54
CA VAL A 851 -10.14 31.56 7.28
C VAL A 851 -9.22 32.75 7.63
N ASN A 852 -9.33 33.90 6.94
CA ASN A 852 -8.32 34.97 6.99
C ASN A 852 -8.60 36.17 7.93
N MET A 853 -9.82 36.35 8.44
CA MET A 853 -10.18 37.57 9.20
C MET A 853 -9.32 37.78 10.45
N CYS A 854 -8.96 36.71 11.15
CA CYS A 854 -8.39 36.79 12.50
C CYS A 854 -6.91 36.43 12.64
N LEU A 855 -6.30 35.96 11.56
CA LEU A 855 -4.85 35.93 11.45
C LEU A 855 -4.34 37.35 11.12
N ALA A 856 -4.98 38.09 10.20
CA ALA A 856 -4.39 39.28 9.59
C ALA A 856 -4.95 40.67 9.99
N TYR A 857 -6.24 40.82 10.32
CA TYR A 857 -6.89 42.15 10.19
C TYR A 857 -7.59 42.69 11.45
N HIS A 858 -8.22 41.84 12.25
CA HIS A 858 -9.05 42.30 13.36
C HIS A 858 -8.31 42.42 14.71
N PRO A 859 -8.68 43.38 15.58
CA PRO A 859 -8.20 43.43 16.96
C PRO A 859 -8.48 42.11 17.69
N PHE A 860 -7.52 41.60 18.46
CA PHE A 860 -7.66 40.35 19.23
C PHE A 860 -9.02 40.13 19.92
N ASN A 861 -9.67 41.19 20.42
CA ASN A 861 -10.97 41.11 21.09
C ASN A 861 -12.13 40.73 20.16
N GLU A 862 -12.04 41.07 18.87
CA GLU A 862 -12.98 40.67 17.82
C GLU A 862 -12.68 39.25 17.33
N CYS A 863 -11.42 38.83 17.42
CA CYS A 863 -10.95 37.48 17.10
C CYS A 863 -11.05 36.47 18.24
N LEU A 864 -11.57 36.90 19.39
CA LEU A 864 -11.71 36.00 20.53
C LEU A 864 -12.53 34.77 20.14
N SER A 865 -13.66 34.92 19.43
CA SER A 865 -14.58 33.82 19.06
C SER A 865 -13.90 32.58 18.49
N ASP A 866 -12.94 32.79 17.60
CA ASP A 866 -12.37 31.74 16.76
C ASP A 866 -11.40 30.88 17.58
N PHE A 867 -10.54 31.54 18.36
CA PHE A 867 -9.69 30.89 19.36
C PHE A 867 -10.49 30.39 20.58
N PHE A 868 -11.64 31.01 20.90
CA PHE A 868 -12.43 30.73 22.11
C PHE A 868 -12.94 29.30 22.12
N SER A 869 -13.36 28.76 20.96
CA SER A 869 -13.86 27.39 20.88
C SER A 869 -12.78 26.38 21.29
N ASN A 870 -11.58 26.49 20.71
CA ASN A 870 -10.42 25.67 21.09
C ASN A 870 -9.98 25.92 22.56
N TYR A 871 -10.00 27.18 23.02
CA TYR A 871 -9.66 27.53 24.40
C TYR A 871 -10.68 26.98 25.44
N GLU A 872 -11.98 26.96 25.12
CA GLU A 872 -13.01 26.31 25.95
C GLU A 872 -12.80 24.79 26.01
N LYS A 873 -12.39 24.16 24.92
CA LYS A 873 -12.00 22.74 24.90
C LYS A 873 -10.79 22.47 25.80
N LEU A 874 -9.78 23.34 25.79
CA LEU A 874 -8.65 23.24 26.72
C LEU A 874 -9.10 23.40 28.18
N LYS A 875 -9.93 24.40 28.51
CA LYS A 875 -10.46 24.60 29.87
C LYS A 875 -11.29 23.39 30.34
N ASP A 876 -12.11 22.82 29.47
CA ASP A 876 -12.90 21.63 29.81
C ASP A 876 -12.02 20.39 30.00
N LEU A 877 -10.96 20.23 29.19
CA LEU A 877 -9.93 19.19 29.39
C LEU A 877 -9.24 19.34 30.75
N VAL A 878 -8.77 20.55 31.10
CA VAL A 878 -8.16 20.85 32.41
C VAL A 878 -9.12 20.56 33.57
N ARG A 879 -10.40 20.91 33.42
CA ARG A 879 -11.47 20.64 34.39
C ARG A 879 -11.71 19.14 34.57
N LEU A 880 -11.82 18.38 33.49
CA LEU A 880 -12.01 16.92 33.52
C LEU A 880 -10.79 16.20 34.11
N ALA A 881 -9.57 16.60 33.72
CA ALA A 881 -8.33 16.10 34.29
C ALA A 881 -8.25 16.36 35.81
N LYS A 882 -8.68 17.54 36.28
CA LYS A 882 -8.73 17.89 37.71
C LYS A 882 -9.63 16.94 38.51
N MET A 883 -10.78 16.56 37.95
CA MET A 883 -11.70 15.60 38.58
C MET A 883 -11.08 14.20 38.77
N GLN A 884 -10.06 13.86 37.96
CA GLN A 884 -9.32 12.60 38.03
C GLN A 884 -7.93 12.73 38.68
N ASN A 885 -7.60 13.89 39.28
CA ASN A 885 -6.27 14.20 39.86
C ASN A 885 -5.10 14.13 38.84
N ILE A 886 -5.41 14.34 37.56
CA ILE A 886 -4.45 14.41 36.46
C ILE A 886 -3.94 15.84 36.32
N THR A 887 -2.62 15.98 36.16
CA THR A 887 -1.96 17.25 35.84
C THR A 887 -1.83 17.39 34.33
N VAL A 888 -2.30 18.50 33.77
CA VAL A 888 -2.17 18.85 32.35
C VAL A 888 -0.94 19.73 32.16
N VAL A 889 -0.11 19.42 31.17
CA VAL A 889 1.03 20.24 30.74
C VAL A 889 0.73 20.74 29.33
N GLY A 890 0.39 22.02 29.20
CA GLY A 890 0.26 22.68 27.91
C GLY A 890 1.64 23.06 27.36
N VAL A 891 1.90 22.76 26.08
CA VAL A 891 3.22 22.94 25.46
C VAL A 891 3.13 23.71 24.15
N THR A 892 3.85 24.83 24.05
CA THR A 892 4.22 25.43 22.76
C THR A 892 5.58 24.86 22.31
N PHE A 893 5.59 24.13 21.20
CA PHE A 893 6.82 23.56 20.63
C PHE A 893 7.67 24.64 19.93
N PRO A 894 9.00 24.49 19.88
CA PRO A 894 9.87 25.38 19.10
C PRO A 894 9.51 25.38 17.62
N VAL A 895 9.44 26.58 17.03
CA VAL A 895 9.32 26.85 15.58
C VAL A 895 10.40 27.85 15.17
N SER A 896 10.67 28.05 13.88
CA SER A 896 11.82 28.83 13.42
C SER A 896 12.00 30.20 14.13
N PRO A 897 13.19 30.48 14.73
CA PRO A 897 13.54 31.81 15.23
C PRO A 897 13.47 32.93 14.18
N TYR A 898 13.36 32.59 12.89
CA TYR A 898 13.20 33.55 11.80
C TYR A 898 11.93 34.41 11.94
N TYR A 899 10.81 33.85 12.41
CA TYR A 899 9.52 34.56 12.48
C TYR A 899 9.56 35.81 13.39
N LYS A 900 10.52 35.89 14.32
CA LYS A 900 10.82 37.12 15.09
C LYS A 900 11.11 38.34 14.21
N LYS A 901 11.59 38.14 12.98
CA LYS A 901 11.90 39.19 12.01
C LYS A 901 10.71 39.60 11.15
N THR A 902 9.67 38.76 11.07
CA THR A 902 8.53 38.97 10.16
C THR A 902 7.37 39.64 10.87
N GLY A 903 7.15 39.33 12.16
CA GLY A 903 5.98 39.78 12.93
C GLY A 903 4.87 38.73 13.01
N SER A 904 5.04 37.60 12.32
CA SER A 904 4.28 36.38 12.58
C SER A 904 4.86 35.63 13.78
N TYR A 905 4.06 34.73 14.35
CA TYR A 905 4.46 33.76 15.36
C TYR A 905 5.07 32.49 14.73
N SER A 906 4.61 32.11 13.54
CA SER A 906 4.96 30.85 12.85
C SER A 906 4.73 30.94 11.31
N ARG A 907 4.84 29.82 10.59
CA ARG A 907 4.44 29.73 9.17
C ARG A 907 2.94 29.93 8.93
N HIS A 908 2.10 29.65 9.91
CA HIS A 908 0.63 29.65 9.79
C HIS A 908 -0.02 31.03 10.01
N GLY A 909 0.77 32.10 9.98
CA GLY A 909 0.25 33.47 9.91
C GLY A 909 -0.36 34.04 11.19
N MET A 910 -0.27 33.41 12.36
CA MET A 910 -0.71 34.08 13.59
C MET A 910 0.15 35.32 13.88
N LEU A 911 -0.47 36.50 14.02
CA LEU A 911 0.25 37.70 14.47
C LEU A 911 0.95 37.45 15.82
N ARG A 912 2.21 37.86 15.90
CA ARG A 912 3.04 37.70 17.10
C ARG A 912 2.42 38.34 18.35
N SER A 913 1.76 39.49 18.19
CA SER A 913 1.04 40.20 19.25
C SER A 913 -0.28 39.52 19.68
N HIS A 914 -0.82 38.58 18.89
CA HIS A 914 -1.93 37.72 19.29
C HIS A 914 -1.42 36.50 20.05
N ALA A 915 -0.31 35.90 19.63
CA ALA A 915 0.36 34.84 20.37
C ALA A 915 0.81 35.29 21.78
N GLU A 916 1.31 36.52 21.94
CA GLU A 916 1.65 37.11 23.25
C GLU A 916 0.44 37.09 24.21
N LYS A 917 -0.74 37.52 23.74
CA LYS A 917 -1.97 37.52 24.54
C LYS A 917 -2.45 36.12 24.90
N LEU A 918 -2.34 35.16 23.96
CA LEU A 918 -2.68 33.76 24.23
C LEU A 918 -1.70 33.11 25.23
N ILE A 919 -0.43 33.51 25.22
CA ILE A 919 0.58 33.12 26.21
C ILE A 919 0.26 33.71 27.59
N GLU A 920 -0.14 34.99 27.68
CA GLU A 920 -0.64 35.60 28.92
C GLU A 920 -1.86 34.86 29.46
N GLU A 921 -2.79 34.46 28.58
CA GLU A 921 -3.97 33.65 28.92
C GLU A 921 -3.61 32.24 29.43
N MET A 922 -2.57 31.58 28.89
CA MET A 922 -2.06 30.32 29.44
C MET A 922 -1.44 30.51 30.82
N ARG A 923 -0.68 31.58 31.04
CA ARG A 923 -0.09 31.91 32.35
C ARG A 923 -1.17 32.18 33.38
N ARG A 924 -2.22 32.91 33.02
CA ARG A 924 -3.39 33.09 33.89
C ARG A 924 -4.08 31.76 34.19
N MET A 925 -4.23 30.86 33.21
CA MET A 925 -4.81 29.54 33.44
C MET A 925 -3.96 28.69 34.41
N GLU A 926 -2.63 28.78 34.35
CA GLU A 926 -1.67 28.13 35.25
C GLU A 926 -1.79 28.66 36.70
N ASP A 927 -1.92 29.98 36.87
CA ASP A 927 -2.18 30.60 38.17
C ASP A 927 -3.57 30.22 38.75
N GLU A 928 -4.60 30.15 37.92
CA GLU A 928 -5.97 29.82 38.33
C GLU A 928 -6.19 28.30 38.58
N ASN A 929 -5.41 27.43 37.94
CA ASN A 929 -5.63 25.98 37.97
C ASN A 929 -4.38 25.23 38.44
N SER A 930 -4.37 24.85 39.71
CA SER A 930 -3.33 24.03 40.35
C SER A 930 -3.00 22.66 39.73
N ASN A 931 -3.71 22.27 38.66
CA ASN A 931 -3.46 21.06 37.87
C ASN A 931 -3.13 21.34 36.40
N PHE A 932 -2.95 22.60 36.00
CA PHE A 932 -2.44 22.99 34.69
C PHE A 932 -1.05 23.64 34.84
N ILE A 933 -0.15 23.35 33.92
CA ILE A 933 1.21 23.90 33.86
C ILE A 933 1.49 24.29 32.41
N PHE A 934 2.05 25.46 32.18
CA PHE A 934 2.36 25.95 30.84
C PHE A 934 3.88 25.92 30.57
N MET A 935 4.30 24.99 29.72
CA MET A 935 5.68 24.79 29.32
C MET A 935 5.93 25.43 27.96
N ASP A 936 6.40 26.69 27.99
CA ASP A 936 6.76 27.43 26.78
C ASP A 936 8.18 27.11 26.32
N GLU A 937 8.30 26.19 25.37
CA GLU A 937 9.57 25.83 24.74
C GLU A 937 9.84 26.59 23.45
N ASN A 938 8.83 27.26 22.86
CA ASN A 938 9.03 28.19 21.76
C ASN A 938 9.68 29.50 22.22
N LYS A 939 9.22 30.06 23.36
CA LYS A 939 9.72 31.33 23.91
C LYS A 939 9.66 32.44 22.87
N MET A 940 8.59 32.46 22.09
CA MET A 940 8.40 33.37 20.97
C MET A 940 9.58 33.35 19.95
N GLY A 941 10.25 32.22 19.76
CA GLY A 941 11.44 32.09 18.90
C GLY A 941 12.78 32.42 19.58
N ASP A 942 12.81 32.73 20.89
CA ASP A 942 14.04 32.90 21.69
C ASP A 942 14.50 31.58 22.37
N HIS A 943 14.01 30.45 21.86
CA HIS A 943 14.42 29.12 22.30
C HIS A 943 15.86 28.76 21.88
N ASP A 944 16.46 27.81 22.59
CA ASP A 944 17.85 27.40 22.42
C ASP A 944 18.00 26.10 21.61
N TYR A 945 17.10 25.87 20.65
CA TYR A 945 17.18 24.73 19.73
C TYR A 945 17.86 25.20 18.44
N PRO A 946 19.14 24.85 18.18
CA PRO A 946 19.82 25.21 16.94
C PRO A 946 19.19 24.53 15.73
N SER A 947 19.43 25.03 14.52
CA SER A 947 18.88 24.46 13.27
C SER A 947 19.24 22.97 13.06
N SER A 948 20.32 22.47 13.68
CA SER A 948 20.65 21.04 13.66
C SER A 948 19.66 20.13 14.42
N MET A 949 18.76 20.71 15.21
CA MET A 949 17.65 20.06 15.93
C MET A 949 16.28 20.24 15.25
N ALA A 950 16.23 20.98 14.15
CA ALA A 950 15.04 21.19 13.35
C ALA A 950 14.93 20.12 12.25
N HIS A 951 13.72 19.59 12.05
CA HIS A 951 13.40 18.78 10.88
C HIS A 951 13.12 19.70 9.69
N ASP A 952 12.35 20.77 9.93
CA ASP A 952 12.05 21.87 9.02
C ASP A 952 11.72 23.16 9.82
N TYR A 953 11.07 24.13 9.19
CA TYR A 953 10.73 25.43 9.79
C TYR A 953 9.78 25.37 10.99
N ASP A 954 9.00 24.28 11.13
CA ASP A 954 7.90 24.16 12.10
C ASP A 954 8.03 22.94 13.03
N HIS A 955 8.90 21.98 12.69
CA HIS A 955 9.04 20.71 13.40
C HIS A 955 10.46 20.45 13.93
N LEU A 956 10.54 19.85 15.12
CA LEU A 956 11.78 19.26 15.64
C LEU A 956 12.13 17.95 14.91
N ASN A 957 13.43 17.71 14.71
CA ASN A 957 13.95 16.39 14.37
C ASN A 957 14.23 15.57 15.65
N LYS A 958 14.67 14.31 15.48
CA LYS A 958 15.08 13.41 16.56
C LYS A 958 15.85 14.09 17.70
N PHE A 959 16.91 14.84 17.38
CA PHE A 959 17.78 15.47 18.40
C PHE A 959 17.08 16.63 19.12
N GLY A 960 16.16 17.31 18.44
CA GLY A 960 15.25 18.27 19.06
C GLY A 960 14.24 17.60 19.99
N ALA A 961 13.65 16.49 19.56
CA ALA A 961 12.68 15.72 20.33
C ALA A 961 13.30 15.10 21.60
N GLU A 962 14.52 14.56 21.51
CA GLU A 962 15.32 14.09 22.67
C GLU A 962 15.53 15.23 23.68
N LYS A 963 15.93 16.43 23.20
CA LYS A 963 16.13 17.62 24.06
C LYS A 963 14.83 18.10 24.73
N PHE A 964 13.73 18.15 23.98
CA PHE A 964 12.42 18.52 24.50
C PHE A 964 11.96 17.51 25.56
N SER A 965 12.05 16.22 25.27
CA SER A 965 11.56 15.14 26.13
C SER A 965 12.37 15.07 27.43
N ALA A 966 13.68 15.33 27.39
CA ALA A 966 14.51 15.47 28.59
C ALA A 966 14.10 16.65 29.50
N ARG A 967 13.62 17.76 28.93
CA ARG A 967 13.08 18.90 29.70
C ARG A 967 11.72 18.57 30.31
N LEU A 968 10.83 17.98 29.53
CA LEU A 968 9.53 17.51 29.98
C LEU A 968 9.70 16.49 31.12
N ASP A 969 10.56 15.49 30.96
CA ASP A 969 10.86 14.51 32.01
C ASP A 969 11.45 15.15 33.28
N SER A 970 12.25 16.22 33.14
CA SER A 970 12.76 16.98 34.29
C SER A 970 11.64 17.71 35.05
N LEU A 971 10.65 18.24 34.35
CA LEU A 971 9.42 18.79 34.93
C LEU A 971 8.58 17.70 35.60
N ILE A 972 8.33 16.57 34.94
CA ILE A 972 7.59 15.44 35.53
C ILE A 972 8.29 14.92 36.80
N LYS A 973 9.62 14.82 36.79
CA LYS A 973 10.43 14.46 37.97
C LYS A 973 10.34 15.47 39.11
N SER A 974 10.12 16.75 38.86
CA SER A 974 9.92 17.74 39.93
C SER A 974 8.51 17.62 40.53
N LEU A 975 7.49 17.47 39.69
CA LEU A 975 6.09 17.29 40.08
C LEU A 975 5.85 15.99 40.87
N ARG A 976 6.64 14.95 40.61
CA ARG A 976 6.66 13.69 41.38
C ARG A 976 7.35 13.80 42.75
N LYS A 977 8.05 14.90 43.05
CA LYS A 977 8.69 15.16 44.35
C LYS A 977 7.90 16.15 45.22
N SER A 978 6.97 16.89 44.62
CA SER A 978 6.08 17.85 45.30
C SER A 978 4.72 17.27 45.70
N LYS A 979 4.38 16.07 45.19
CA LYS A 979 3.28 15.21 45.67
C LYS A 979 3.85 14.11 46.56
#